data_AF-A0A945CR07-F1
#
_entry.id   AF-A0A945CR07-F1
#
_cell.length_a   1.000
_cell.length_b   1.000
_cell.length_c   1.000
_cell.angle_alpha   90.00
_cell.angle_beta   90.00
_cell.angle_gamma   90.00
#
_symmetry.space_group_name_H-M   'P 1'
#
loop_
_entity.id
_entity.type
_entity.pdbx_description
1 polymer ?
#
loop_
_entity_poly.entity_id
_entity_poly.type
_entity_poly.pdbx_seq_one_letter_code
_entity_poly.pdbx_strand_id
1 'polypeptide(L)'
;MFHKKWISALGFWVICLVMFLASGNVGALEIAVHEPSVYEGDSITHDGSTLKLEGEILGGTEIQEVTINGRSAAMATRDLMVEELEEEGFPFRGVVQLEGGDNAVEIKAVDDGGETVTLSFTVQVDPGVLNGEVYALVVAVNDYQDGRISDLRFAEPDAQAIEEVLTDPQHGIVKPENIVVLTGAQATYRNISKALEEHLVRKAKRAQDVVLFYFAGHGAEGPHISRGAAYYLVPHDAEVTNLLSTAIDKGRLQFLWGAIGAQRKIFITDACHSGGMQNMKVLSADGFETVEGFVTLTAARADQLALELPRLGHGLFTHALVEGMRGAGDGNGDGYVSAEELGAYITSQVQKMAAEMGAEQVPVVDIVPGAAGTPLATSGGKPLPMWKPVDPPAPAPYVGLIKVTMRFDAAEKEPYMLVAIRDEEGDEDVEEVAATAIMERFMSKRAPFRFVEPGAVEGKLEGDQYELAFSDNPADIAAVARAVEADLILTGHFTTEDTGMADEDMKELLGTTIQSYQAHLNARVIYANSGEIIQAKTVQTAATHLNPTMAQRQALEKACQKLSDVFRRTLKKKWDVLMAERPSGMIVAENVDDYQKLGRLEEALAGLEPMVTGLSWQSFEGNSAVFSFNATGGAERAAALLKEKGLAGFKVGGVKASEGAVSFWLK
;
A
#
# COMPACT_ATOMS: atom_id res chain seq x y z
N MET A 1 -18.55 -50.75 -6.53
CA MET A 1 -17.61 -51.66 -5.83
C MET A 1 -16.37 -50.84 -5.48
N PHE A 2 -16.06 -50.65 -4.20
CA PHE A 2 -14.83 -49.95 -3.80
C PHE A 2 -13.61 -50.83 -4.15
N HIS A 3 -12.64 -50.29 -4.88
CA HIS A 3 -11.33 -50.90 -5.04
C HIS A 3 -10.29 -50.00 -4.42
N LYS A 4 -9.69 -50.45 -3.30
CA LYS A 4 -8.65 -49.74 -2.56
C LYS A 4 -7.28 -50.11 -3.14
N LYS A 5 -6.58 -49.15 -3.74
CA LYS A 5 -5.14 -49.29 -4.07
C LYS A 5 -4.32 -48.41 -3.14
N TRP A 6 -3.29 -49.00 -2.55
CA TRP A 6 -2.28 -48.31 -1.75
C TRP A 6 -1.06 -48.07 -2.62
N ILE A 7 -0.65 -46.82 -2.82
CA ILE A 7 0.60 -46.51 -3.52
C ILE A 7 1.47 -45.68 -2.58
N SER A 8 2.55 -46.28 -2.08
CA SER A 8 3.60 -45.56 -1.37
C SER A 8 4.57 -44.95 -2.38
N ALA A 9 4.42 -43.67 -2.67
CA ALA A 9 5.48 -42.88 -3.33
C ALA A 9 5.86 -41.72 -2.40
N LEU A 10 7.15 -41.63 -2.06
CA LEU A 10 7.79 -40.50 -1.36
C LEU A 10 7.36 -40.21 0.10
N GLY A 11 6.76 -41.15 0.82
CA GLY A 11 6.49 -41.01 2.27
C GLY A 11 5.18 -40.29 2.62
N PHE A 12 4.31 -40.05 1.64
CA PHE A 12 2.96 -39.56 1.84
C PHE A 12 1.96 -40.73 1.85
N TRP A 13 0.99 -40.69 2.77
CA TRP A 13 -0.13 -41.61 2.79
C TRP A 13 -1.20 -41.07 1.83
N VAL A 14 -1.65 -41.91 0.88
CA VAL A 14 -2.69 -41.57 -0.10
C VAL A 14 -3.78 -42.63 -0.01
N ILE A 15 -5.02 -42.19 0.25
CA ILE A 15 -6.20 -43.05 0.24
C ILE A 15 -6.91 -42.80 -1.10
N CYS A 16 -7.00 -43.81 -1.97
CA CYS A 16 -7.81 -43.76 -3.18
C CYS A 16 -9.21 -44.34 -2.92
N LEU A 17 -10.24 -43.51 -2.98
CA LEU A 17 -11.65 -43.93 -3.00
C LEU A 17 -12.14 -43.91 -4.44
N VAL A 18 -12.52 -45.08 -4.97
CA VAL A 18 -13.05 -45.25 -6.34
C VAL A 18 -14.51 -45.68 -6.29
N MET A 19 -15.39 -44.89 -6.91
CA MET A 19 -16.82 -45.22 -7.08
C MET A 19 -17.17 -45.37 -8.57
N PHE A 20 -18.13 -46.24 -8.89
CA PHE A 20 -18.62 -46.47 -10.25
C PHE A 20 -20.11 -46.14 -10.34
N LEU A 21 -20.52 -45.38 -11.35
CA LEU A 21 -21.93 -45.17 -11.70
C LEU A 21 -22.53 -46.42 -12.37
N ALA A 22 -23.83 -46.64 -12.18
CA ALA A 22 -24.52 -47.88 -12.58
C ALA A 22 -24.84 -47.97 -14.09
N SER A 23 -24.69 -46.86 -14.84
CA SER A 23 -25.17 -46.71 -16.22
C SER A 23 -24.23 -47.28 -17.31
N GLY A 24 -23.09 -47.88 -16.95
CA GLY A 24 -22.28 -48.67 -17.88
C GLY A 24 -21.41 -47.89 -18.86
N ASN A 25 -21.39 -46.55 -18.77
CA ASN A 25 -20.32 -45.72 -19.32
C ASN A 25 -19.45 -45.20 -18.15
N VAL A 26 -18.14 -45.23 -18.31
CA VAL A 26 -17.14 -45.19 -17.24
C VAL A 26 -17.03 -43.78 -16.64
N GLY A 27 -17.88 -43.49 -15.65
CA GLY A 27 -17.64 -42.43 -14.68
C GLY A 27 -17.07 -43.04 -13.41
N ALA A 28 -15.78 -42.81 -13.16
CA ALA A 28 -15.12 -43.16 -11.91
C ALA A 28 -14.55 -41.90 -11.26
N LEU A 29 -14.87 -41.70 -9.98
CA LEU A 29 -14.32 -40.64 -9.16
C LEU A 29 -13.21 -41.26 -8.31
N GLU A 30 -11.95 -40.89 -8.56
CA GLU A 30 -10.80 -41.30 -7.75
C GLU A 30 -10.34 -40.11 -6.91
N ILE A 31 -10.47 -40.22 -5.59
CA ILE A 31 -10.07 -39.16 -4.65
C ILE A 31 -8.88 -39.62 -3.84
N ALA A 32 -7.82 -38.84 -3.87
CA ALA A 32 -6.61 -38.90 -3.08
C ALA A 32 -6.64 -37.86 -1.95
N VAL A 33 -6.55 -38.31 -0.70
CA VAL A 33 -6.32 -37.45 0.47
C VAL A 33 -4.83 -37.41 0.78
N HIS A 34 -4.25 -36.22 0.92
CA HIS A 34 -2.82 -36.02 1.16
C HIS A 34 -2.55 -35.42 2.55
N GLU A 35 -1.44 -35.84 3.18
CA GLU A 35 -0.88 -35.37 4.47
C GLU A 35 -1.56 -35.96 5.74
N PRO A 36 -0.81 -36.08 6.86
CA PRO A 36 -0.76 -37.29 7.68
C PRO A 36 -2.15 -37.69 8.16
N SER A 37 -2.65 -38.74 7.54
CA SER A 37 -3.99 -39.25 7.75
C SER A 37 -3.90 -40.73 8.04
N VAL A 38 -4.48 -41.17 9.17
CA VAL A 38 -4.63 -42.59 9.50
C VAL A 38 -6.07 -42.97 9.21
N TYR A 39 -6.26 -43.97 8.36
CA TYR A 39 -7.59 -44.43 7.98
C TYR A 39 -8.01 -45.66 8.78
N GLU A 40 -9.20 -45.60 9.35
CA GLU A 40 -9.82 -46.71 10.08
C GLU A 40 -11.29 -46.85 9.62
N GLY A 41 -11.61 -47.92 8.89
CA GLY A 41 -12.99 -48.17 8.46
C GLY A 41 -13.49 -47.23 7.36
N ASP A 42 -14.40 -46.31 7.67
CA ASP A 42 -14.91 -45.20 6.81
C ASP A 42 -14.49 -43.82 7.37
N SER A 43 -13.52 -43.81 8.29
CA SER A 43 -13.07 -42.63 9.01
C SER A 43 -11.58 -42.33 8.78
N ILE A 44 -11.24 -41.03 8.71
CA ILE A 44 -9.88 -40.51 8.58
C ILE A 44 -9.54 -39.71 9.84
N THR A 45 -8.43 -40.00 10.51
CA THR A 45 -7.89 -39.12 11.57
C THR A 45 -6.96 -38.10 10.94
N HIS A 46 -7.13 -36.81 11.24
CA HIS A 46 -6.36 -35.71 10.63
C HIS A 46 -5.82 -34.73 11.68
N ASP A 47 -4.59 -34.23 11.49
CA ASP A 47 -3.86 -33.37 12.43
C ASP A 47 -3.80 -31.88 12.02
N GLY A 48 -4.72 -31.47 11.14
CA GLY A 48 -4.86 -30.10 10.66
C GLY A 48 -6.27 -29.55 10.82
N SER A 49 -6.41 -28.22 10.76
CA SER A 49 -7.70 -27.52 10.68
C SER A 49 -8.29 -27.51 9.26
N THR A 50 -7.54 -28.02 8.28
CA THR A 50 -7.96 -28.09 6.87
C THR A 50 -7.64 -29.45 6.28
N LEU A 51 -8.57 -30.05 5.56
CA LEU A 51 -8.37 -31.25 4.76
C LEU A 51 -8.22 -30.88 3.29
N LYS A 52 -7.12 -31.29 2.67
CA LYS A 52 -6.93 -31.18 1.22
C LYS A 52 -7.50 -32.42 0.54
N LEU A 53 -8.37 -32.20 -0.44
CA LEU A 53 -8.97 -33.19 -1.31
C LEU A 53 -8.34 -33.03 -2.70
N GLU A 54 -7.75 -34.07 -3.26
CA GLU A 54 -7.27 -34.05 -4.65
C GLU A 54 -7.79 -35.29 -5.38
N GLY A 55 -7.98 -35.24 -6.70
CA GLY A 55 -8.42 -36.44 -7.44
C GLY A 55 -8.67 -36.21 -8.93
N GLU A 56 -9.10 -37.26 -9.61
CA GLU A 56 -9.44 -37.25 -11.04
C GLU A 56 -10.89 -37.68 -11.26
N ILE A 57 -11.59 -36.95 -12.12
CA ILE A 57 -12.97 -37.23 -12.52
C ILE A 57 -12.95 -37.78 -13.95
N LEU A 58 -13.34 -39.05 -14.11
CA LEU A 58 -13.39 -39.70 -15.43
C LEU A 58 -14.78 -39.57 -16.06
N GLY A 59 -14.85 -39.50 -17.40
CA GLY A 59 -16.08 -39.74 -18.18
C GLY A 59 -17.22 -38.72 -18.02
N GLY A 60 -17.03 -37.45 -18.43
CA GLY A 60 -18.12 -36.47 -18.56
C GLY A 60 -18.87 -36.15 -17.26
N THR A 61 -18.19 -36.28 -16.12
CA THR A 61 -18.76 -36.06 -14.79
C THR A 61 -18.20 -34.77 -14.20
N GLU A 62 -19.02 -34.00 -13.48
CA GLU A 62 -18.64 -32.75 -12.80
C GLU A 62 -18.94 -32.85 -11.29
N ILE A 63 -18.06 -32.34 -10.42
CA ILE A 63 -18.37 -32.20 -9.00
C ILE A 63 -19.32 -31.02 -8.84
N GLN A 64 -20.54 -31.30 -8.37
CA GLN A 64 -21.58 -30.31 -8.14
C GLN A 64 -21.41 -29.62 -6.78
N GLU A 65 -21.01 -30.37 -5.75
CA GLU A 65 -20.95 -29.85 -4.40
C GLU A 65 -20.00 -30.67 -3.51
N VAL A 66 -19.29 -29.99 -2.62
CA VAL A 66 -18.62 -30.61 -1.46
C VAL A 66 -19.24 -30.00 -0.22
N THR A 67 -19.64 -30.83 0.76
CA THR A 67 -20.15 -30.35 2.04
C THR A 67 -19.39 -30.92 3.24
N ILE A 68 -19.33 -30.14 4.31
CA ILE A 68 -18.80 -30.52 5.62
C ILE A 68 -19.89 -30.29 6.65
N ASN A 69 -20.28 -31.34 7.39
CA ASN A 69 -21.35 -31.28 8.39
C ASN A 69 -22.64 -30.63 7.81
N GLY A 70 -22.92 -30.87 6.52
CA GLY A 70 -24.05 -30.31 5.78
C GLY A 70 -23.91 -28.85 5.32
N ARG A 71 -22.71 -28.24 5.41
CA ARG A 71 -22.41 -26.90 4.88
C ARG A 71 -21.53 -26.99 3.64
N SER A 72 -21.88 -26.25 2.58
CA SER A 72 -21.11 -26.20 1.33
C SER A 72 -19.69 -25.66 1.56
N ALA A 73 -18.68 -26.33 1.01
CA ALA A 73 -17.27 -25.95 1.09
C ALA A 73 -16.80 -25.32 -0.23
N ALA A 74 -15.88 -24.36 -0.15
CA ALA A 74 -15.33 -23.68 -1.33
C ALA A 74 -14.52 -24.66 -2.20
N MET A 75 -14.88 -24.77 -3.48
CA MET A 75 -14.17 -25.59 -4.46
C MET A 75 -13.29 -24.71 -5.37
N ALA A 76 -12.11 -25.22 -5.75
CA ALA A 76 -11.28 -24.60 -6.78
C ALA A 76 -11.05 -25.60 -7.92
N THR A 77 -11.74 -25.44 -9.04
CA THR A 77 -11.34 -26.09 -10.30
C THR A 77 -10.16 -25.30 -10.88
N ARG A 78 -8.99 -25.94 -11.02
CA ARG A 78 -7.82 -25.36 -11.69
C ARG A 78 -7.51 -26.14 -12.97
N ASP A 79 -7.41 -25.41 -14.09
CA ASP A 79 -6.62 -25.82 -15.25
C ASP A 79 -5.14 -25.73 -14.88
N LEU A 80 -4.46 -26.86 -14.70
CA LEU A 80 -2.99 -26.93 -14.72
C LEU A 80 -2.54 -27.27 -16.15
N MET A 81 -1.41 -26.69 -16.57
CA MET A 81 -0.73 -27.05 -17.82
C MET A 81 -0.67 -28.57 -17.97
N VAL A 82 -1.37 -29.09 -18.98
CA VAL A 82 -1.18 -30.44 -19.49
C VAL A 82 0.15 -30.41 -20.25
N GLU A 83 1.21 -30.96 -19.66
CA GLU A 83 2.13 -31.73 -20.51
C GLU A 83 1.32 -32.90 -21.05
N GLU A 84 1.26 -33.02 -22.38
CA GLU A 84 0.53 -34.07 -23.09
C GLU A 84 0.72 -35.43 -22.41
N LEU A 85 -0.35 -35.93 -21.78
CA LEU A 85 -0.56 -37.36 -21.63
C LEU A 85 -2.02 -37.65 -21.97
N GLU A 86 -2.18 -38.55 -22.92
CA GLU A 86 -3.43 -39.11 -23.40
C GLU A 86 -4.13 -39.87 -22.25
N GLU A 87 -5.40 -39.52 -21.96
CA GLU A 87 -6.55 -40.33 -21.45
C GLU A 87 -7.44 -39.64 -20.37
N GLU A 88 -8.64 -39.23 -20.81
CA GLU A 88 -9.98 -39.17 -20.16
C GLU A 88 -10.25 -38.75 -18.68
N GLY A 89 -9.48 -37.86 -18.05
CA GLY A 89 -9.82 -37.33 -16.70
C GLY A 89 -9.72 -35.80 -16.51
N PHE A 90 -10.62 -35.21 -15.70
CA PHE A 90 -10.50 -33.83 -15.19
C PHE A 90 -9.95 -33.84 -13.75
N PRO A 91 -8.78 -33.22 -13.49
CA PRO A 91 -8.26 -33.13 -12.13
C PRO A 91 -9.07 -32.15 -11.29
N PHE A 92 -9.31 -32.48 -10.01
CA PHE A 92 -9.94 -31.58 -9.05
C PHE A 92 -9.11 -31.44 -7.78
N ARG A 93 -9.18 -30.25 -7.15
CA ARG A 93 -8.63 -29.99 -5.82
C ARG A 93 -9.62 -29.18 -4.98
N GLY A 94 -9.78 -29.55 -3.72
CA GLY A 94 -10.59 -28.84 -2.73
C GLY A 94 -9.84 -28.70 -1.43
N VAL A 95 -10.06 -27.60 -0.71
CA VAL A 95 -9.59 -27.43 0.68
C VAL A 95 -10.81 -27.20 1.54
N VAL A 96 -11.02 -28.07 2.53
CA VAL A 96 -12.19 -28.02 3.40
C VAL A 96 -11.76 -27.77 4.84
N GLN A 97 -12.47 -26.90 5.55
CA GLN A 97 -12.22 -26.61 6.97
C GLN A 97 -12.83 -27.71 7.83
N LEU A 98 -12.11 -28.13 8.87
CA LEU A 98 -12.57 -29.14 9.82
C LEU A 98 -12.85 -28.50 11.19
N GLU A 99 -13.91 -28.96 11.85
CA GLU A 99 -14.25 -28.67 13.24
C GLU A 99 -13.64 -29.75 14.17
N GLY A 100 -13.56 -29.46 15.47
CA GLY A 100 -13.05 -30.42 16.45
C GLY A 100 -14.01 -31.58 16.65
N GLY A 101 -13.48 -32.81 16.67
CA GLY A 101 -14.30 -34.02 16.70
C GLY A 101 -14.65 -34.52 15.29
N ASP A 102 -15.88 -35.01 15.11
CA ASP A 102 -16.30 -35.69 13.88
C ASP A 102 -16.73 -34.68 12.81
N ASN A 103 -16.17 -34.82 11.61
CA ASN A 103 -16.53 -34.04 10.42
C ASN A 103 -17.08 -34.97 9.35
N ALA A 104 -18.37 -34.89 9.04
CA ALA A 104 -18.96 -35.61 7.92
C ALA A 104 -18.65 -34.85 6.62
N VAL A 105 -17.83 -35.45 5.77
CA VAL A 105 -17.47 -34.91 4.45
C VAL A 105 -18.31 -35.62 3.39
N GLU A 106 -19.01 -34.86 2.56
CA GLU A 106 -19.78 -35.38 1.43
C GLU A 106 -19.35 -34.70 0.13
N ILE A 107 -19.09 -35.50 -0.91
CA ILE A 107 -18.69 -35.03 -2.24
C ILE A 107 -19.71 -35.55 -3.24
N LYS A 108 -20.44 -34.63 -3.88
CA LYS A 108 -21.50 -34.93 -4.83
C LYS A 108 -21.04 -34.61 -6.25
N ALA A 109 -21.12 -35.59 -7.13
CA ALA A 109 -20.80 -35.46 -8.55
C ALA A 109 -22.02 -35.81 -9.41
N VAL A 110 -22.09 -35.25 -10.61
CA VAL A 110 -23.20 -35.40 -11.57
C VAL A 110 -22.65 -35.67 -12.96
N ASP A 111 -23.21 -36.65 -13.67
CA ASP A 111 -22.83 -36.96 -15.05
C ASP A 111 -23.61 -36.14 -16.09
N ASP A 112 -23.22 -36.24 -17.37
CA ASP A 112 -23.89 -35.61 -18.51
C ASP A 112 -25.39 -36.01 -18.66
N GLY A 113 -25.80 -37.14 -18.07
CA GLY A 113 -27.17 -37.63 -18.03
C GLY A 113 -28.01 -37.07 -16.87
N GLY A 114 -27.38 -36.34 -15.95
CA GLY A 114 -27.99 -35.82 -14.73
C GLY A 114 -28.09 -36.83 -13.59
N GLU A 115 -27.47 -38.01 -13.70
CA GLU A 115 -27.35 -38.95 -12.58
C GLU A 115 -26.32 -38.45 -11.58
N THR A 116 -26.64 -38.57 -10.28
CA THR A 116 -25.79 -38.05 -9.22
C THR A 116 -25.20 -39.17 -8.37
N VAL A 117 -23.93 -39.03 -7.99
CA VAL A 117 -23.26 -39.89 -6.99
C VAL A 117 -22.76 -39.05 -5.83
N THR A 118 -22.89 -39.56 -4.61
CA THR A 118 -22.34 -38.95 -3.40
C THR A 118 -21.35 -39.90 -2.76
N LEU A 119 -20.14 -39.43 -2.51
CA LEU A 119 -19.16 -40.06 -1.64
C LEU A 119 -19.23 -39.41 -0.27
N SER A 120 -19.39 -40.21 0.79
CA SER A 120 -19.39 -39.70 2.18
C SER A 120 -18.34 -40.43 3.01
N PHE A 121 -17.59 -39.69 3.83
CA PHE A 121 -16.66 -40.23 4.82
C PHE A 121 -16.55 -39.29 6.02
N THR A 122 -16.09 -39.80 7.17
CA THR A 122 -15.92 -38.98 8.39
C THR A 122 -14.45 -38.65 8.61
N VAL A 123 -14.15 -37.41 9.00
CA VAL A 123 -12.81 -37.01 9.44
C VAL A 123 -12.84 -36.67 10.92
N GLN A 124 -12.12 -37.43 11.74
CA GLN A 124 -11.93 -37.13 13.15
C GLN A 124 -10.72 -36.20 13.32
N VAL A 125 -10.94 -35.06 13.96
CA VAL A 125 -9.88 -34.11 14.35
C VAL A 125 -9.78 -34.08 15.87
N ASP A 126 -8.58 -34.29 16.40
CA ASP A 126 -8.32 -34.10 17.83
C ASP A 126 -8.56 -32.62 18.20
N PRO A 127 -9.48 -32.30 19.12
CA PRO A 127 -9.72 -30.92 19.55
C PRO A 127 -8.47 -30.22 20.10
N GLY A 128 -7.47 -30.95 20.61
CA GLY A 128 -6.21 -30.40 21.10
C GLY A 128 -5.32 -29.82 19.99
N VAL A 129 -5.49 -30.26 18.74
CA VAL A 129 -4.78 -29.80 17.54
C VAL A 129 -5.32 -28.45 17.04
N LEU A 130 -6.54 -28.08 17.45
CA LEU A 130 -7.17 -26.79 17.14
C LEU A 130 -6.70 -25.64 18.05
N ASN A 131 -5.93 -25.93 19.10
CA ASN A 131 -5.28 -24.90 19.88
C ASN A 131 -4.06 -24.38 19.11
N GLY A 132 -4.21 -23.23 18.46
CA GLY A 132 -3.09 -22.54 17.83
C GLY A 132 -2.04 -22.11 18.84
N GLU A 133 -0.80 -21.97 18.37
CA GLU A 133 0.31 -21.48 19.18
C GLU A 133 0.47 -19.96 18.97
N VAL A 134 0.92 -19.26 20.01
CA VAL A 134 1.33 -17.86 19.87
C VAL A 134 2.84 -17.81 19.71
N TYR A 135 3.31 -17.21 18.62
CA TYR A 135 4.73 -16.97 18.34
C TYR A 135 5.02 -15.47 18.41
N ALA A 136 6.04 -15.11 19.19
CA ALA A 136 6.43 -13.72 19.38
C ALA A 136 7.87 -13.45 18.91
N LEU A 137 8.09 -12.28 18.31
CA LEU A 137 9.40 -11.70 18.07
C LEU A 137 9.43 -10.29 18.69
N VAL A 138 10.33 -10.09 19.64
CA VAL A 138 10.54 -8.83 20.35
C VAL A 138 11.90 -8.27 19.92
N VAL A 139 11.92 -7.05 19.42
CA VAL A 139 13.13 -6.38 18.94
C VAL A 139 13.26 -5.03 19.64
N ALA A 140 14.45 -4.71 20.16
CA ALA A 140 14.72 -3.37 20.63
C ALA A 140 16.15 -2.89 20.42
N VAL A 141 16.31 -1.58 20.21
CA VAL A 141 17.61 -0.96 19.94
C VAL A 141 17.78 0.31 20.78
N ASN A 142 18.67 0.27 21.76
CA ASN A 142 19.13 1.47 22.45
C ASN A 142 20.31 2.11 21.72
N ASP A 143 21.39 1.35 21.55
CA ASP A 143 22.65 1.84 21.01
C ASP A 143 22.73 1.60 19.50
N TYR A 144 23.16 2.59 18.73
CA TYR A 144 23.32 2.49 17.27
C TYR A 144 24.80 2.53 16.88
N GLN A 145 25.20 1.69 15.93
CA GLN A 145 26.59 1.61 15.48
C GLN A 145 27.02 2.89 14.74
N ASP A 146 26.10 3.50 13.98
CA ASP A 146 26.34 4.80 13.34
C ASP A 146 26.10 5.92 14.34
N GLY A 147 27.18 6.55 14.83
CA GLY A 147 27.12 7.63 15.84
C GLY A 147 26.40 8.91 15.41
N ARG A 148 25.84 8.97 14.19
CA ARG A 148 24.91 10.03 13.74
C ARG A 148 23.48 9.75 14.17
N ILE A 149 23.16 8.51 14.50
CA ILE A 149 21.89 8.10 15.10
C ILE A 149 22.04 8.23 16.61
N SER A 150 21.16 8.98 17.25
CA SER A 150 21.23 9.18 18.70
C SER A 150 20.76 7.95 19.46
N ASP A 151 21.53 7.51 20.45
CA ASP A 151 21.14 6.38 21.31
C ASP A 151 19.88 6.70 22.15
N LEU A 152 19.08 5.66 22.38
CA LEU A 152 17.92 5.65 23.26
C LEU A 152 18.29 5.06 24.62
N ARG A 153 17.39 5.16 25.61
CA ARG A 153 17.68 4.68 26.98
C ARG A 153 16.81 3.52 27.40
N PHE A 154 15.56 3.47 26.94
CA PHE A 154 14.58 2.56 27.52
C PHE A 154 14.02 1.52 26.54
N ALA A 155 14.41 1.52 25.26
CA ALA A 155 13.93 0.51 24.31
C ALA A 155 14.27 -0.93 24.73
N GLU A 156 15.49 -1.19 25.22
CA GLU A 156 15.86 -2.53 25.69
C GLU A 156 15.18 -2.93 27.02
N PRO A 157 15.11 -2.07 28.05
CA PRO A 157 14.24 -2.29 29.21
C PRO A 157 12.77 -2.54 28.86
N ASP A 158 12.25 -1.83 27.86
CA ASP A 158 10.89 -1.99 27.34
C ASP A 158 10.69 -3.39 26.74
N ALA A 159 11.60 -3.85 25.88
CA ALA A 159 11.58 -5.21 25.34
C ALA A 159 11.63 -6.29 26.44
N GLN A 160 12.44 -6.09 27.49
CA GLN A 160 12.51 -7.03 28.60
C GLN A 160 11.16 -7.10 29.35
N ALA A 161 10.53 -5.98 29.65
CA ALA A 161 9.24 -5.96 30.32
C ALA A 161 8.13 -6.62 29.47
N ILE A 162 8.23 -6.49 28.13
CA ILE A 162 7.33 -7.15 27.18
C ILE A 162 7.55 -8.67 27.15
N GLU A 163 8.80 -9.14 27.11
CA GLU A 163 9.11 -10.57 27.23
C GLU A 163 8.55 -11.16 28.53
N GLU A 164 8.77 -10.47 29.66
CA GLU A 164 8.30 -10.88 30.98
C GLU A 164 6.76 -11.00 31.03
N VAL A 165 6.01 -10.03 30.51
CA VAL A 165 4.54 -10.10 30.54
C VAL A 165 3.97 -11.10 29.54
N LEU A 166 4.60 -11.27 28.36
CA LEU A 166 4.14 -12.21 27.34
C LEU A 166 4.31 -13.67 27.77
N THR A 167 5.31 -13.96 28.60
CA THR A 167 5.63 -15.30 29.11
C THR A 167 5.18 -15.55 30.55
N ASP A 168 4.52 -14.57 31.17
CA ASP A 168 4.03 -14.67 32.54
C ASP A 168 3.00 -15.81 32.69
N PRO A 169 3.08 -16.68 33.70
CA PRO A 169 2.13 -17.79 33.84
C PRO A 169 0.67 -17.40 34.13
N GLN A 170 0.42 -16.18 34.61
CA GLN A 170 -0.92 -15.68 34.97
C GLN A 170 -1.52 -14.75 33.91
N HIS A 171 -0.66 -14.10 33.13
CA HIS A 171 -1.05 -13.06 32.17
C HIS A 171 -0.61 -13.34 30.73
N GLY A 172 0.49 -14.06 30.58
CA GLY A 172 1.12 -14.35 29.30
C GLY A 172 0.32 -15.28 28.42
N ILE A 173 0.48 -15.07 27.11
CA ILE A 173 -0.14 -15.88 26.05
C ILE A 173 0.90 -16.62 25.21
N VAL A 174 2.18 -16.37 25.46
CA VAL A 174 3.30 -16.90 24.69
C VAL A 174 4.06 -17.90 25.56
N LYS A 175 4.30 -19.10 25.02
CA LYS A 175 5.19 -20.06 25.69
C LYS A 175 6.64 -19.57 25.62
N PRO A 176 7.47 -19.79 26.66
CA PRO A 176 8.88 -19.37 26.64
C PRO A 176 9.68 -19.85 25.42
N GLU A 177 9.36 -21.02 24.86
CA GLU A 177 10.00 -21.56 23.65
C GLU A 177 9.55 -20.91 22.33
N ASN A 178 8.45 -20.15 22.34
CA ASN A 178 7.85 -19.51 21.17
C ASN A 178 8.14 -18.00 21.08
N ILE A 179 8.98 -17.45 21.95
CA ILE A 179 9.44 -16.07 21.91
C ILE A 179 10.91 -15.98 21.48
N VAL A 180 11.22 -15.04 20.58
CA VAL A 180 12.59 -14.65 20.24
C VAL A 180 12.77 -13.19 20.59
N VAL A 181 13.85 -12.87 21.31
CA VAL A 181 14.19 -11.51 21.71
C VAL A 181 15.53 -11.10 21.09
N LEU A 182 15.56 -9.97 20.39
CA LEU A 182 16.75 -9.39 19.79
C LEU A 182 16.94 -7.96 20.33
N THR A 183 17.96 -7.76 21.16
CA THR A 183 18.28 -6.45 21.74
C THR A 183 19.71 -5.99 21.43
N GLY A 184 19.94 -4.67 21.44
CA GLY A 184 21.25 -4.06 21.29
C GLY A 184 22.01 -4.57 20.06
N ALA A 185 23.26 -5.00 20.27
CA ALA A 185 24.12 -5.50 19.19
C ALA A 185 23.60 -6.75 18.46
N GLN A 186 22.59 -7.46 19.00
CA GLN A 186 21.93 -8.58 18.31
C GLN A 186 20.82 -8.12 17.36
N ALA A 187 20.26 -6.93 17.56
CA ALA A 187 19.17 -6.37 16.77
C ALA A 187 19.68 -5.75 15.45
N THR A 188 20.46 -6.54 14.68
CA THR A 188 20.95 -6.17 13.36
C THR A 188 19.89 -6.44 12.28
N TYR A 189 19.97 -5.74 11.15
CA TYR A 189 19.11 -5.96 9.98
C TYR A 189 19.02 -7.45 9.60
N ARG A 190 20.18 -8.11 9.58
CA ARG A 190 20.29 -9.53 9.22
C ARG A 190 19.60 -10.43 10.24
N ASN A 191 19.81 -10.21 11.53
CA ASN A 191 19.23 -11.05 12.58
C ASN A 191 17.72 -10.86 12.67
N ILE A 192 17.24 -9.61 12.55
CA ILE A 192 15.81 -9.31 12.53
C ILE A 192 15.15 -9.98 11.31
N SER A 193 15.71 -9.80 10.11
CA SER A 193 15.20 -10.46 8.89
C SER A 193 15.16 -11.98 9.03
N LYS A 194 16.23 -12.57 9.58
CA LYS A 194 16.31 -14.00 9.82
C LYS A 194 15.25 -14.48 10.82
N ALA A 195 15.03 -13.75 11.90
CA ALA A 195 14.02 -14.10 12.90
C ALA A 195 12.59 -13.98 12.33
N LEU A 196 12.30 -12.95 11.54
CA LEU A 196 11.02 -12.82 10.84
C LEU A 196 10.74 -14.05 9.96
N GLU A 197 11.72 -14.50 9.17
CA GLU A 197 11.57 -15.68 8.31
C GLU A 197 11.54 -17.00 9.10
N GLU A 198 12.59 -17.29 9.87
CA GLU A 198 12.77 -18.60 10.49
C GLU A 198 11.86 -18.84 11.70
N HIS A 199 11.54 -17.80 12.47
CA HIS A 199 10.74 -17.92 13.67
C HIS A 199 9.26 -17.65 13.41
N LEU A 200 8.90 -16.61 12.65
CA LEU A 200 7.49 -16.31 12.41
C LEU A 200 6.97 -17.08 11.19
N VAL A 201 7.52 -16.85 9.99
CA VAL A 201 6.99 -17.45 8.75
C VAL A 201 7.06 -18.98 8.76
N ARG A 202 8.18 -19.56 9.20
CA ARG A 202 8.36 -21.03 9.15
C ARG A 202 7.67 -21.79 10.29
N LYS A 203 7.35 -21.17 11.42
CA LYS A 203 6.71 -21.85 12.56
C LYS A 203 5.20 -21.59 12.64
N ALA A 204 4.75 -20.35 12.43
CA ALA A 204 3.35 -19.96 12.51
C ALA A 204 2.60 -20.27 11.20
N LYS A 205 2.46 -21.56 10.92
CA LYS A 205 1.91 -22.09 9.66
C LYS A 205 0.40 -22.32 9.70
N ARG A 206 -0.19 -22.44 10.88
CA ARG A 206 -1.59 -22.84 11.04
C ARG A 206 -2.47 -21.59 11.12
N ALA A 207 -3.66 -21.64 10.53
CA ALA A 207 -4.60 -20.52 10.55
C ALA A 207 -4.95 -20.05 11.98
N GLN A 208 -5.04 -21.01 12.91
CA GLN A 208 -5.31 -20.76 14.33
C GLN A 208 -4.13 -20.20 15.13
N ASP A 209 -2.90 -20.24 14.59
CA ASP A 209 -1.74 -19.64 15.25
C ASP A 209 -1.91 -18.12 15.34
N VAL A 210 -1.21 -17.51 16.29
CA VAL A 210 -1.13 -16.06 16.45
C VAL A 210 0.32 -15.63 16.34
N VAL A 211 0.58 -14.58 15.58
CA VAL A 211 1.90 -13.94 15.55
C VAL A 211 1.85 -12.60 16.25
N LEU A 212 2.84 -12.33 17.10
CA LEU A 212 3.09 -11.02 17.69
C LEU A 212 4.50 -10.54 17.33
N PHE A 213 4.60 -9.33 16.78
CA PHE A 213 5.87 -8.65 16.60
C PHE A 213 5.87 -7.35 17.40
N TYR A 214 6.85 -7.18 18.27
CA TYR A 214 7.09 -5.96 19.02
C TYR A 214 8.41 -5.34 18.60
N PHE A 215 8.42 -4.04 18.32
CA PHE A 215 9.63 -3.27 18.03
C PHE A 215 9.70 -1.99 18.85
N ALA A 216 10.81 -1.76 19.57
CA ALA A 216 11.13 -0.49 20.22
C ALA A 216 12.46 0.08 19.71
N GLY A 217 12.47 1.34 19.26
CA GLY A 217 13.67 1.94 18.67
C GLY A 217 13.35 3.14 17.80
N HIS A 218 14.28 3.54 16.94
CA HIS A 218 14.01 4.60 15.96
C HIS A 218 13.18 4.10 14.79
N GLY A 219 12.23 4.95 14.39
CA GLY A 219 11.59 4.91 13.09
C GLY A 219 12.15 6.03 12.22
N ALA A 220 12.28 5.79 10.92
CA ALA A 220 12.74 6.79 9.97
C ALA A 220 11.84 6.89 8.75
N GLU A 221 11.65 8.10 8.26
CA GLU A 221 11.11 8.37 6.92
C GLU A 221 12.29 8.44 5.94
N GLY A 222 12.27 7.63 4.89
CA GLY A 222 13.34 7.63 3.89
C GLY A 222 13.12 8.66 2.78
N PRO A 223 14.18 9.01 2.02
CA PRO A 223 14.16 10.03 0.97
C PRO A 223 13.32 9.65 -0.27
N HIS A 224 12.80 8.44 -0.34
CA HIS A 224 11.99 7.94 -1.47
C HIS A 224 10.49 8.30 -1.34
N ILE A 225 10.19 9.51 -0.88
CA ILE A 225 8.84 10.04 -0.64
C ILE A 225 8.00 10.07 -1.93
N SER A 226 8.65 10.05 -3.10
CA SER A 226 8.02 9.98 -4.42
C SER A 226 7.32 8.64 -4.75
N ARG A 227 7.39 7.62 -3.88
CA ARG A 227 6.73 6.30 -4.08
C ARG A 227 5.70 5.93 -2.99
N GLY A 228 5.23 6.91 -2.23
CA GLY A 228 4.51 6.69 -0.98
C GLY A 228 5.49 6.66 0.20
N ALA A 229 5.02 7.00 1.40
CA ALA A 229 5.89 7.15 2.57
C ALA A 229 6.71 5.87 2.84
N ALA A 230 8.00 5.88 2.51
CA ALA A 230 8.92 4.79 2.82
C ALA A 230 9.27 4.90 4.30
N TYR A 231 8.64 4.03 5.10
CA TYR A 231 8.76 4.00 6.54
C TYR A 231 9.66 2.85 6.96
N TYR A 232 10.66 3.12 7.80
CA TYR A 232 11.71 2.17 8.17
C TYR A 232 11.75 1.95 9.68
N LEU A 233 11.90 0.70 10.11
CA LEU A 233 12.38 0.37 11.45
C LEU A 233 13.91 0.34 11.39
N VAL A 234 14.59 1.02 12.32
CA VAL A 234 16.04 1.24 12.29
C VAL A 234 16.76 0.22 13.19
N PRO A 235 17.50 -0.75 12.62
CA PRO A 235 18.29 -1.72 13.39
C PRO A 235 19.57 -1.11 13.99
N HIS A 236 20.25 -1.87 14.84
CA HIS A 236 21.53 -1.48 15.47
C HIS A 236 22.61 -1.09 14.44
N ASP A 237 22.71 -1.83 13.33
CA ASP A 237 23.70 -1.65 12.27
C ASP A 237 23.19 -0.75 11.12
N ALA A 238 22.14 0.04 11.35
CA ALA A 238 21.64 0.98 10.36
C ALA A 238 22.64 2.11 10.09
N GLU A 239 22.75 2.52 8.82
CA GLU A 239 23.53 3.68 8.40
C GLU A 239 22.61 4.81 7.96
N VAL A 240 22.75 6.01 8.52
CA VAL A 240 21.93 7.19 8.15
C VAL A 240 22.00 7.48 6.64
N THR A 241 23.14 7.19 6.03
CA THR A 241 23.40 7.40 4.60
C THR A 241 22.89 6.28 3.69
N ASN A 242 22.40 5.16 4.24
CA ASN A 242 22.01 3.97 3.47
C ASN A 242 20.83 3.19 4.09
N LEU A 243 19.83 3.91 4.63
CA LEU A 243 18.66 3.29 5.25
C LEU A 243 17.94 2.28 4.36
N LEU A 244 17.93 2.49 3.03
CA LEU A 244 17.31 1.56 2.08
C LEU A 244 17.87 0.14 2.18
N SER A 245 19.17 -0.01 2.44
CA SER A 245 19.83 -1.33 2.48
C SER A 245 20.06 -1.84 3.90
N THR A 246 20.05 -0.95 4.90
CA THR A 246 20.43 -1.27 6.28
C THR A 246 19.28 -1.16 7.27
N ALA A 247 18.11 -0.65 6.87
CA ALA A 247 16.92 -0.59 7.70
C ALA A 247 15.80 -1.50 7.18
N ILE A 248 14.86 -1.89 8.05
CA ILE A 248 13.74 -2.75 7.68
C ILE A 248 12.62 -1.86 7.14
N ASP A 249 12.44 -1.84 5.83
CA ASP A 249 11.36 -1.08 5.20
C ASP A 249 10.00 -1.75 5.39
N LYS A 250 8.95 -0.91 5.40
CA LYS A 250 7.55 -1.35 5.51
C LYS A 250 7.16 -2.38 4.46
N GLY A 251 7.59 -2.24 3.20
CA GLY A 251 7.22 -3.14 2.11
C GLY A 251 7.75 -4.57 2.33
N ARG A 252 9.02 -4.69 2.73
CA ARG A 252 9.62 -5.98 3.12
C ARG A 252 8.91 -6.59 4.31
N LEU A 253 8.59 -5.79 5.33
CA LEU A 253 7.83 -6.27 6.48
C LEU A 253 6.47 -6.80 6.02
N GLN A 254 5.72 -6.05 5.20
CA GLN A 254 4.42 -6.46 4.65
C GLN A 254 4.50 -7.76 3.82
N PHE A 255 5.56 -7.93 3.03
CA PHE A 255 5.81 -9.16 2.28
C PHE A 255 6.00 -10.37 3.21
N LEU A 256 6.89 -10.25 4.20
CA LEU A 256 7.13 -11.31 5.18
C LEU A 256 5.87 -11.59 6.01
N TRP A 257 5.15 -10.53 6.37
CA TRP A 257 3.89 -10.62 7.09
C TRP A 257 2.83 -11.38 6.30
N GLY A 258 2.83 -11.27 4.96
CA GLY A 258 1.94 -12.01 4.08
C GLY A 258 2.26 -13.49 3.97
N ALA A 259 3.54 -13.85 4.10
CA ALA A 259 3.98 -15.25 4.07
C ALA A 259 3.64 -16.04 5.36
N ILE A 260 3.24 -15.37 6.44
CA ILE A 260 2.82 -16.00 7.69
C ILE A 260 1.44 -16.66 7.53
N GLY A 261 1.34 -17.95 7.89
CA GLY A 261 0.12 -18.75 7.78
C GLY A 261 -0.93 -18.49 8.88
N ALA A 262 -0.50 -17.98 10.04
CA ALA A 262 -1.39 -17.48 11.10
C ALA A 262 -2.38 -16.43 10.54
N GLN A 263 -3.67 -16.54 10.85
CA GLN A 263 -4.64 -15.52 10.43
C GLN A 263 -4.62 -14.30 11.35
N ARG A 264 -4.24 -14.48 12.62
CA ARG A 264 -4.15 -13.39 13.59
C ARG A 264 -2.72 -12.90 13.71
N LYS A 265 -2.51 -11.63 13.39
CA LYS A 265 -1.18 -11.02 13.37
C LYS A 265 -1.21 -9.68 14.08
N ILE A 266 -0.40 -9.57 15.11
CA ILE A 266 -0.33 -8.42 16.01
C ILE A 266 1.01 -7.74 15.79
N PHE A 267 0.97 -6.44 15.51
CA PHE A 267 2.14 -5.62 15.31
C PHE A 267 2.11 -4.46 16.30
N ILE A 268 3.14 -4.37 17.13
CA ILE A 268 3.28 -3.36 18.17
C ILE A 268 4.59 -2.62 17.93
N THR A 269 4.52 -1.29 17.88
CA THR A 269 5.72 -0.48 17.69
C THR A 269 5.78 0.71 18.64
N ASP A 270 6.88 0.79 19.39
CA ASP A 270 7.26 1.91 20.24
C ASP A 270 8.44 2.66 19.60
N ALA A 271 8.13 3.40 18.53
CA ALA A 271 9.10 4.14 17.73
C ALA A 271 8.58 5.54 17.36
N CYS A 272 9.46 6.54 17.37
CA CYS A 272 9.12 7.88 16.88
C CYS A 272 8.72 7.84 15.39
N HIS A 273 7.75 8.68 15.00
CA HIS A 273 7.13 8.71 13.67
C HIS A 273 6.28 7.47 13.30
N SER A 274 6.05 6.49 14.19
CA SER A 274 5.42 5.18 13.93
C SER A 274 4.09 5.20 13.17
N GLY A 275 3.42 6.34 13.07
CA GLY A 275 2.20 6.50 12.29
C GLY A 275 2.34 6.15 10.80
N GLY A 276 3.54 6.17 10.21
CA GLY A 276 3.75 5.67 8.84
C GLY A 276 3.65 4.13 8.70
N MET A 277 3.74 3.39 9.81
CA MET A 277 3.53 1.93 9.86
C MET A 277 2.04 1.54 9.98
N GLN A 278 1.12 2.52 10.09
CA GLN A 278 -0.33 2.29 10.02
C GLN A 278 -0.75 1.68 8.68
N ASN A 279 -1.87 0.95 8.66
CA ASN A 279 -2.34 0.20 7.48
C ASN A 279 -1.27 -0.80 6.98
N MET A 280 -0.77 -1.67 7.86
CA MET A 280 0.08 -2.80 7.47
C MET A 280 -0.76 -3.82 6.69
N LYS A 281 -1.06 -3.48 5.43
CA LYS A 281 -1.74 -4.35 4.48
C LYS A 281 -0.80 -5.49 4.12
N VAL A 282 -1.29 -6.71 4.15
CA VAL A 282 -0.48 -7.85 3.73
C VAL A 282 -0.40 -7.88 2.21
N LEU A 283 0.81 -8.15 1.74
CA LEU A 283 1.08 -8.46 0.36
C LEU A 283 0.68 -9.93 0.15
N SER A 284 -0.47 -10.20 -0.46
CA SER A 284 -0.85 -11.55 -0.90
C SER A 284 -0.44 -11.75 -2.37
N ALA A 285 -0.55 -12.98 -2.87
CA ALA A 285 -0.39 -13.26 -4.30
C ALA A 285 -1.38 -12.47 -5.19
N ASP A 286 -2.41 -11.87 -4.57
CA ASP A 286 -3.52 -11.15 -5.18
C ASP A 286 -3.49 -9.62 -4.91
N GLY A 287 -2.39 -9.07 -4.34
CA GLY A 287 -2.21 -7.63 -4.10
C GLY A 287 -2.25 -7.20 -2.61
N PHE A 288 -2.40 -5.89 -2.36
CA PHE A 288 -2.59 -5.34 -1.00
C PHE A 288 -4.04 -5.53 -0.55
N GLU A 289 -4.34 -6.69 0.05
CA GLU A 289 -5.61 -6.88 0.72
C GLU A 289 -5.57 -6.33 2.15
N THR A 290 -6.71 -5.80 2.61
CA THR A 290 -6.99 -5.73 4.05
C THR A 290 -7.22 -7.16 4.49
N VAL A 291 -6.16 -7.86 4.84
CA VAL A 291 -6.29 -9.22 5.36
C VAL A 291 -6.96 -9.11 6.72
N GLU A 292 -7.99 -9.91 6.94
CA GLU A 292 -8.70 -9.95 8.21
C GLU A 292 -7.78 -10.48 9.33
N GLY A 293 -8.00 -10.08 10.59
CA GLY A 293 -7.22 -10.60 11.73
C GLY A 293 -6.00 -9.77 12.17
N PHE A 294 -5.92 -8.50 11.79
CA PHE A 294 -4.78 -7.62 12.08
C PHE A 294 -5.04 -6.67 13.25
N VAL A 295 -4.06 -6.59 14.14
CA VAL A 295 -4.02 -5.60 15.22
C VAL A 295 -2.71 -4.82 15.10
N THR A 296 -2.79 -3.50 14.96
CA THR A 296 -1.64 -2.60 14.97
C THR A 296 -1.76 -1.64 16.14
N LEU A 297 -0.76 -1.63 17.02
CA LEU A 297 -0.64 -0.69 18.14
C LEU A 297 0.65 0.12 17.96
N THR A 298 0.54 1.44 17.93
CA THR A 298 1.71 2.32 17.78
C THR A 298 1.75 3.36 18.90
N ALA A 299 2.95 3.68 19.39
CA ALA A 299 3.14 4.55 20.55
C ALA A 299 2.67 5.99 20.33
N ALA A 300 2.74 6.49 19.09
CA ALA A 300 2.36 7.85 18.75
C ALA A 300 1.89 7.97 17.28
N ARG A 301 1.16 9.06 16.98
CA ARG A 301 0.85 9.48 15.61
C ARG A 301 2.12 9.87 14.84
N ALA A 302 2.05 9.87 13.51
CA ALA A 302 3.18 10.18 12.63
C ALA A 302 3.82 11.57 12.89
N ASP A 303 3.04 12.52 13.40
CA ASP A 303 3.41 13.89 13.73
C ASP A 303 3.81 14.10 15.20
N GLN A 304 3.89 13.02 16.00
CA GLN A 304 4.14 13.08 17.44
C GLN A 304 5.37 12.25 17.85
N LEU A 305 6.05 12.67 18.91
CA LEU A 305 7.17 11.94 19.51
C LEU A 305 6.65 10.89 20.49
N ALA A 306 7.32 9.73 20.54
CA ALA A 306 7.15 8.76 21.61
C ALA A 306 8.02 9.19 22.81
N LEU A 307 7.40 9.43 23.97
CA LEU A 307 8.08 10.00 25.14
C LEU A 307 8.62 8.91 26.07
N GLU A 308 9.88 9.07 26.50
CA GLU A 308 10.53 8.28 27.53
C GLU A 308 10.46 8.96 28.92
N LEU A 309 10.22 8.18 29.98
CA LEU A 309 10.18 8.69 31.36
C LEU A 309 11.19 7.97 32.27
N PRO A 310 12.31 8.63 32.63
CA PRO A 310 13.33 8.02 33.50
C PRO A 310 12.83 7.52 34.85
N ARG A 311 11.78 8.16 35.41
CA ARG A 311 11.17 7.73 36.68
C ARG A 311 10.42 6.40 36.58
N LEU A 312 9.94 6.06 35.38
CA LEU A 312 9.23 4.81 35.10
C LEU A 312 10.20 3.71 34.65
N GLY A 313 11.38 4.08 34.16
CA GLY A 313 12.33 3.15 33.55
C GLY A 313 11.88 2.65 32.17
N HIS A 314 10.86 3.28 31.58
CA HIS A 314 10.14 2.84 30.38
C HIS A 314 9.64 4.03 29.55
N GLY A 315 9.32 3.77 28.28
CA GLY A 315 8.45 4.63 27.47
C GLY A 315 7.03 4.73 28.02
N LEU A 316 6.32 5.84 27.79
CA LEU A 316 4.93 6.00 28.23
C LEU A 316 4.01 4.90 27.69
N PHE A 317 4.20 4.55 26.42
CA PHE A 317 3.41 3.55 25.73
C PHE A 317 3.69 2.15 26.30
N THR A 318 4.95 1.73 26.34
CA THR A 318 5.31 0.40 26.88
C THR A 318 4.90 0.24 28.35
N HIS A 319 5.01 1.29 29.16
CA HIS A 319 4.51 1.25 30.54
C HIS A 319 3.01 0.92 30.60
N ALA A 320 2.18 1.66 29.86
CA ALA A 320 0.74 1.43 29.81
C ALA A 320 0.38 0.07 29.18
N LEU A 321 1.14 -0.38 28.18
CA LEU A 321 0.98 -1.67 27.52
C LEU A 321 1.19 -2.82 28.53
N VAL A 322 2.30 -2.78 29.27
CA VAL A 322 2.63 -3.81 30.28
C VAL A 322 1.61 -3.82 31.42
N GLU A 323 1.20 -2.66 31.95
CA GLU A 323 0.16 -2.60 32.98
C GLU A 323 -1.19 -3.15 32.48
N GLY A 324 -1.57 -2.79 31.25
CA GLY A 324 -2.78 -3.29 30.61
C GLY A 324 -2.77 -4.80 30.46
N MET A 325 -1.67 -5.36 29.98
CA MET A 325 -1.48 -6.81 29.82
C MET A 325 -1.42 -7.57 31.16
N ARG A 326 -1.00 -6.92 32.26
CA ARG A 326 -1.08 -7.47 33.62
C ARG A 326 -2.50 -7.46 34.21
N GLY A 327 -3.51 -7.23 33.37
CA GLY A 327 -4.92 -7.30 33.74
C GLY A 327 -5.58 -5.96 34.04
N ALA A 328 -4.84 -4.84 34.10
CA ALA A 328 -5.48 -3.52 34.26
C ALA A 328 -6.31 -3.13 33.02
N GLY A 329 -6.02 -3.76 31.88
CA GLY A 329 -6.78 -3.64 30.64
C GLY A 329 -8.03 -4.50 30.58
N ASP A 330 -8.29 -5.41 31.51
CA ASP A 330 -9.52 -6.25 31.54
C ASP A 330 -10.73 -5.40 31.97
N GLY A 331 -11.25 -4.61 31.03
CA GLY A 331 -12.29 -3.62 31.31
C GLY A 331 -13.65 -4.23 31.60
N ASN A 332 -13.92 -5.43 31.06
CA ASN A 332 -15.21 -6.11 31.21
C ASN A 332 -15.22 -7.20 32.30
N GLY A 333 -14.05 -7.61 32.82
CA GLY A 333 -13.88 -8.61 33.86
C GLY A 333 -14.08 -10.06 33.41
N ASP A 334 -13.96 -10.34 32.11
CA ASP A 334 -14.14 -11.67 31.54
C ASP A 334 -12.90 -12.57 31.68
N GLY A 335 -11.80 -12.03 32.21
CA GLY A 335 -10.56 -12.76 32.43
C GLY A 335 -9.62 -12.76 31.21
N TYR A 336 -9.92 -11.97 30.18
CA TYR A 336 -9.04 -11.71 29.04
C TYR A 336 -8.83 -10.22 28.86
N VAL A 337 -7.71 -9.87 28.23
CA VAL A 337 -7.46 -8.49 27.80
C VAL A 337 -7.47 -8.49 26.28
N SER A 338 -8.61 -8.12 25.68
CA SER A 338 -8.75 -8.05 24.22
C SER A 338 -7.95 -6.90 23.61
N ALA A 339 -7.71 -6.94 22.29
CA ALA A 339 -7.05 -5.87 21.55
C ALA A 339 -7.76 -4.52 21.70
N GLU A 340 -9.09 -4.52 21.70
CA GLU A 340 -9.92 -3.35 21.91
C GLU A 340 -9.76 -2.77 23.32
N GLU A 341 -9.81 -3.64 24.33
CA GLU A 341 -9.68 -3.22 25.72
C GLU A 341 -8.27 -2.72 26.03
N LEU A 342 -7.25 -3.44 25.55
CA LEU A 342 -5.86 -3.03 25.69
C LEU A 342 -5.62 -1.70 24.99
N GLY A 343 -6.11 -1.54 23.75
CA GLY A 343 -5.99 -0.30 23.00
C GLY A 343 -6.68 0.89 23.70
N ALA A 344 -7.88 0.68 24.24
CA ALA A 344 -8.61 1.70 25.01
C ALA A 344 -7.87 2.08 26.30
N TYR A 345 -7.34 1.09 27.03
CA TYR A 345 -6.57 1.29 28.24
C TYR A 345 -5.29 2.10 27.95
N ILE A 346 -4.50 1.67 26.96
CA ILE A 346 -3.26 2.33 26.56
C ILE A 346 -3.52 3.78 26.15
N THR A 347 -4.52 4.02 25.30
CA THR A 347 -4.86 5.37 24.84
C THR A 347 -5.16 6.30 26.02
N SER A 348 -5.98 5.82 26.97
CA SER A 348 -6.34 6.57 28.17
C SER A 348 -5.15 6.89 29.07
N GLN A 349 -4.31 5.88 29.39
CA GLN A 349 -3.17 6.07 30.30
C GLN A 349 -2.06 6.93 29.67
N VAL A 350 -1.73 6.72 28.40
CA VAL A 350 -0.67 7.50 27.72
C VAL A 350 -1.07 8.96 27.64
N GLN A 351 -2.30 9.27 27.22
CA GLN A 351 -2.77 10.65 27.15
C GLN A 351 -2.77 11.34 28.52
N LYS A 352 -3.19 10.62 29.57
CA LYS A 352 -3.16 11.12 30.95
C LYS A 352 -1.73 11.44 31.39
N MET A 353 -0.80 10.51 31.22
CA MET A 353 0.59 10.70 31.64
C MET A 353 1.30 11.81 30.84
N ALA A 354 1.04 11.90 29.53
CA ALA A 354 1.57 12.96 28.68
C ALA A 354 1.04 14.34 29.11
N ALA A 355 -0.27 14.44 29.38
CA ALA A 355 -0.89 15.69 29.83
C ALA A 355 -0.34 16.17 31.20
N GLU A 356 -0.07 15.26 32.13
CA GLU A 356 0.57 15.57 33.42
C GLU A 356 1.98 16.19 33.25
N MET A 357 2.63 15.95 32.11
CA MET A 357 3.93 16.52 31.75
C MET A 357 3.83 17.78 30.87
N GLY A 358 2.61 18.22 30.52
CA GLY A 358 2.40 19.32 29.58
C GLY A 358 2.77 18.97 28.14
N ALA A 359 2.76 17.69 27.78
CA ALA A 359 3.01 17.19 26.43
C ALA A 359 1.77 16.53 25.84
N GLU A 360 1.81 16.22 24.54
CA GLU A 360 0.77 15.47 23.84
C GLU A 360 1.38 14.21 23.23
N GLN A 361 0.80 13.06 23.53
CA GLN A 361 1.11 11.79 22.88
C GLN A 361 -0.19 10.99 22.76
N VAL A 362 -0.54 10.62 21.53
CA VAL A 362 -1.74 9.86 21.21
C VAL A 362 -1.34 8.56 20.54
N PRO A 363 -1.48 7.41 21.22
CA PRO A 363 -1.28 6.10 20.61
C PRO A 363 -2.25 5.89 19.45
N VAL A 364 -1.84 5.11 18.45
CA VAL A 364 -2.76 4.67 17.39
C VAL A 364 -3.05 3.20 17.54
N VAL A 365 -4.35 2.89 17.55
CA VAL A 365 -4.92 1.54 17.63
C VAL A 365 -5.70 1.31 16.35
N ASP A 366 -5.25 0.36 15.55
CA ASP A 366 -5.91 -0.04 14.31
C ASP A 366 -6.22 -1.54 14.39
N ILE A 367 -7.51 -1.87 14.38
CA ILE A 367 -8.03 -3.24 14.51
C ILE A 367 -8.87 -3.51 13.27
N VAL A 368 -8.35 -4.38 12.41
CA VAL A 368 -8.99 -4.73 11.13
C VAL A 368 -10.11 -5.76 11.40
N PRO A 369 -11.19 -5.80 10.58
CA PRO A 369 -12.19 -6.86 10.65
C PRO A 369 -11.58 -8.27 10.78
N GLY A 370 -12.22 -9.15 11.55
CA GLY A 370 -11.71 -10.49 11.87
C GLY A 370 -10.65 -10.55 12.98
N ALA A 371 -10.09 -9.41 13.42
CA ALA A 371 -9.16 -9.33 14.56
C ALA A 371 -9.85 -9.03 15.89
N ALA A 372 -11.15 -8.71 15.85
CA ALA A 372 -11.90 -8.28 17.02
C ALA A 372 -11.92 -9.36 18.12
N GLY A 373 -11.79 -8.94 19.38
CA GLY A 373 -11.75 -9.83 20.52
C GLY A 373 -10.51 -10.73 20.58
N THR A 374 -9.42 -10.39 19.89
CA THR A 374 -8.12 -11.08 20.03
C THR A 374 -7.53 -10.75 21.40
N PRO A 375 -7.35 -11.71 22.32
CA PRO A 375 -6.74 -11.51 23.61
C PRO A 375 -5.24 -11.37 23.40
N LEU A 376 -4.73 -10.29 23.96
CA LEU A 376 -3.32 -9.97 24.00
C LEU A 376 -2.71 -10.35 25.35
N ALA A 377 -3.56 -10.57 26.36
CA ALA A 377 -3.19 -11.12 27.65
C ALA A 377 -4.36 -11.85 28.31
N THR A 378 -4.07 -12.54 29.40
CA THR A 378 -5.07 -13.15 30.29
C THR A 378 -5.10 -12.43 31.64
N SER A 379 -6.23 -12.52 32.32
CA SER A 379 -6.43 -11.99 33.65
C SER A 379 -6.83 -13.16 34.56
N GLY A 380 -5.86 -13.65 35.35
CA GLY A 380 -6.05 -14.76 36.28
C GLY A 380 -5.77 -16.15 35.73
N GLY A 381 -4.89 -16.29 34.73
CA GLY A 381 -4.38 -17.58 34.24
C GLY A 381 -5.40 -18.44 33.50
N LYS A 382 -6.44 -17.82 32.91
CA LYS A 382 -7.39 -18.54 32.06
C LYS A 382 -6.69 -19.05 30.78
N PRO A 383 -6.92 -20.29 30.35
CA PRO A 383 -6.46 -20.76 29.04
C PRO A 383 -7.02 -19.87 27.94
N LEU A 384 -6.24 -19.60 26.88
CA LEU A 384 -6.74 -18.89 25.71
C LEU A 384 -8.01 -19.58 25.16
N PRO A 385 -9.02 -18.80 24.73
CA PRO A 385 -10.20 -19.40 24.11
C PRO A 385 -9.81 -20.03 22.76
N MET A 386 -10.49 -21.12 22.41
CA MET A 386 -10.30 -21.78 21.12
C MET A 386 -10.79 -20.86 20.00
N TRP A 387 -9.89 -20.50 19.08
CA TRP A 387 -10.21 -19.62 17.96
C TRP A 387 -10.93 -20.38 16.87
N LYS A 388 -12.08 -19.86 16.44
CA LYS A 388 -12.61 -20.20 15.14
C LYS A 388 -11.74 -19.49 14.09
N PRO A 389 -11.14 -20.20 13.12
CA PRO A 389 -10.53 -19.56 11.97
C PRO A 389 -11.52 -18.58 11.35
N VAL A 390 -11.04 -17.41 10.96
CA VAL A 390 -11.79 -16.55 10.04
C VAL A 390 -11.87 -17.31 8.73
N ASP A 391 -13.05 -17.35 8.10
CA ASP A 391 -13.17 -17.96 6.78
C ASP A 391 -12.12 -17.31 5.87
N PRO A 392 -11.16 -18.06 5.32
CA PRO A 392 -10.20 -17.46 4.41
C PRO A 392 -10.99 -16.76 3.30
N PRO A 393 -10.56 -15.58 2.81
CA PRO A 393 -11.11 -15.06 1.58
C PRO A 393 -11.06 -16.20 0.55
N ALA A 394 -12.16 -16.39 -0.18
CA ALA A 394 -12.23 -17.44 -1.20
C ALA A 394 -10.94 -17.34 -2.04
N PRO A 395 -10.17 -18.43 -2.21
CA PRO A 395 -8.91 -18.36 -2.92
C PRO A 395 -9.16 -17.72 -4.28
N ALA A 396 -8.34 -16.73 -4.66
CA ALA A 396 -8.53 -16.03 -5.92
C ALA A 396 -8.66 -17.06 -7.05
N PRO A 397 -9.77 -17.05 -7.81
CA PRO A 397 -10.13 -18.17 -8.68
C PRO A 397 -9.17 -18.41 -9.86
N TYR A 398 -8.09 -17.64 -10.00
CA TYR A 398 -7.37 -17.51 -11.26
C TYR A 398 -5.86 -17.31 -11.08
N VAL A 399 -5.14 -18.39 -10.81
CA VAL A 399 -3.67 -18.35 -10.94
C VAL A 399 -3.31 -18.26 -12.42
N GLY A 400 -2.73 -17.12 -12.82
CA GLY A 400 -2.23 -16.86 -14.18
C GLY A 400 -2.93 -15.75 -14.98
N LEU A 401 -4.00 -15.15 -14.45
CA LEU A 401 -4.63 -13.97 -15.07
C LEU A 401 -4.11 -12.67 -14.44
N ILE A 402 -3.93 -11.61 -15.23
CA ILE A 402 -3.67 -10.27 -14.71
C ILE A 402 -5.02 -9.62 -14.40
N LYS A 403 -5.26 -9.26 -13.14
CA LYS A 403 -6.43 -8.43 -12.78
C LYS A 403 -6.08 -6.99 -13.00
N VAL A 404 -6.96 -6.22 -13.62
CA VAL A 404 -6.78 -4.79 -13.80
C VAL A 404 -7.97 -4.04 -13.22
N THR A 405 -7.70 -3.09 -12.33
CA THR A 405 -8.69 -2.15 -11.80
C THR A 405 -8.30 -0.74 -12.18
N MET A 406 -9.15 -0.06 -12.95
CA MET A 406 -9.00 1.36 -13.25
C MET A 406 -9.98 2.14 -12.37
N ARG A 407 -9.45 2.97 -11.47
CA ARG A 407 -10.22 3.92 -10.67
C ARG A 407 -10.18 5.29 -11.32
N PHE A 408 -11.32 5.94 -11.38
CA PHE A 408 -11.49 7.30 -11.88
C PHE A 408 -11.74 8.17 -10.65
N ASP A 409 -10.75 8.98 -10.30
CA ASP A 409 -10.86 9.86 -9.14
C ASP A 409 -11.81 11.01 -9.46
N ALA A 410 -12.67 11.30 -8.51
CA ALA A 410 -13.52 12.49 -8.53
C ALA A 410 -13.07 13.46 -7.43
N ALA A 411 -11.83 13.99 -7.44
CA ALA A 411 -11.47 15.13 -6.59
C ALA A 411 -10.09 15.78 -6.86
N GLU A 412 -10.10 17.12 -6.74
CA GLU A 412 -9.04 18.11 -6.61
C GLU A 412 -7.58 17.65 -6.34
N LYS A 413 -6.76 17.58 -7.39
CA LYS A 413 -5.30 17.78 -7.29
C LYS A 413 -5.00 19.28 -7.43
N GLU A 414 -4.21 19.85 -6.51
CA GLU A 414 -3.63 21.18 -6.72
C GLU A 414 -2.61 21.11 -7.88
N PRO A 415 -2.81 21.85 -8.98
CA PRO A 415 -1.95 21.75 -10.15
C PRO A 415 -0.50 22.14 -9.84
N TYR A 416 0.43 21.36 -10.36
CA TYR A 416 1.85 21.69 -10.38
C TYR A 416 2.19 22.55 -11.60
N MET A 417 2.83 23.70 -11.39
CA MET A 417 3.06 24.71 -12.44
C MET A 417 4.53 25.06 -12.58
N LEU A 418 5.04 24.97 -13.81
CA LEU A 418 6.31 25.56 -14.23
C LEU A 418 6.10 27.04 -14.60
N VAL A 419 7.00 27.92 -14.18
CA VAL A 419 7.03 29.33 -14.58
C VAL A 419 8.29 29.56 -15.41
N ALA A 420 8.12 29.93 -16.68
CA ALA A 420 9.19 30.21 -17.62
C ALA A 420 8.95 31.60 -18.24
N ILE A 421 9.76 32.59 -17.91
CA ILE A 421 9.60 33.95 -18.42
C ILE A 421 10.93 34.39 -19.01
N ARG A 422 10.90 34.90 -20.24
CA ARG A 422 12.08 35.30 -21.00
C ARG A 422 12.14 36.81 -21.19
N ASP A 423 13.33 37.36 -21.04
CA ASP A 423 13.61 38.72 -21.50
C ASP A 423 13.85 38.68 -23.01
N GLU A 424 13.21 39.56 -23.79
CA GLU A 424 13.53 39.68 -25.21
C GLU A 424 14.97 40.15 -25.46
N GLU A 425 15.60 40.80 -24.47
CA GLU A 425 17.02 41.17 -24.51
C GLU A 425 17.97 40.04 -24.06
N GLY A 426 17.44 38.97 -23.45
CA GLY A 426 18.20 37.76 -23.06
C GLY A 426 19.02 37.88 -21.77
N ASP A 427 18.58 38.69 -20.79
CA ASP A 427 19.24 38.82 -19.48
C ASP A 427 18.74 37.78 -18.47
N GLU A 428 19.50 36.69 -18.30
CA GLU A 428 19.16 35.55 -17.42
C GLU A 428 18.95 35.96 -15.94
N ASP A 429 19.69 36.93 -15.42
CA ASP A 429 19.54 37.40 -14.03
C ASP A 429 18.17 38.06 -13.82
N VAL A 430 17.64 38.73 -14.85
CA VAL A 430 16.34 39.40 -14.81
C VAL A 430 15.20 38.40 -14.98
N GLU A 431 15.42 37.34 -15.78
CA GLU A 431 14.48 36.23 -15.95
C GLU A 431 14.21 35.49 -14.63
N GLU A 432 15.25 35.15 -13.86
CA GLU A 432 15.12 34.48 -12.57
C GLU A 432 14.33 35.33 -11.56
N VAL A 433 14.59 36.65 -11.54
CA VAL A 433 13.88 37.60 -10.69
C VAL A 433 12.40 37.68 -11.08
N ALA A 434 12.09 37.70 -12.37
CA ALA A 434 10.71 37.73 -12.87
C ALA A 434 9.94 36.45 -12.50
N ALA A 435 10.53 35.29 -12.74
CA ALA A 435 9.93 33.99 -12.39
C ALA A 435 9.67 33.89 -10.87
N THR A 436 10.65 34.26 -10.05
CA THR A 436 10.54 34.28 -8.58
C THR A 436 9.42 35.22 -8.12
N ALA A 437 9.36 36.44 -8.65
CA ALA A 437 8.33 37.42 -8.29
C ALA A 437 6.91 36.92 -8.61
N ILE A 438 6.74 36.19 -9.72
CA ILE A 438 5.46 35.56 -10.07
C ILE A 438 5.10 34.50 -9.03
N MET A 439 6.02 33.57 -8.73
CA MET A 439 5.82 32.47 -7.78
C MET A 439 5.47 32.98 -6.38
N GLU A 440 6.26 33.92 -5.83
CA GLU A 440 6.01 34.53 -4.52
C GLU A 440 4.63 35.19 -4.45
N ARG A 441 4.19 35.83 -5.54
CA ARG A 441 2.87 36.47 -5.57
C ARG A 441 1.73 35.45 -5.48
N PHE A 442 1.86 34.29 -6.12
CA PHE A 442 0.87 33.22 -6.00
C PHE A 442 0.88 32.61 -4.58
N MET A 443 2.07 32.32 -4.03
CA MET A 443 2.24 31.71 -2.71
C MET A 443 1.73 32.62 -1.58
N SER A 444 2.11 33.90 -1.58
CA SER A 444 1.68 34.90 -0.57
C SER A 444 0.17 35.12 -0.52
N LYS A 445 -0.54 34.75 -1.59
CA LYS A 445 -1.99 34.87 -1.71
C LYS A 445 -2.73 33.55 -1.49
N ARG A 446 -2.04 32.49 -1.01
CA ARG A 446 -2.56 31.12 -0.79
C ARG A 446 -3.33 30.61 -2.01
N ALA A 447 -2.76 30.81 -3.20
CA ALA A 447 -3.34 30.24 -4.40
C ALA A 447 -3.16 28.71 -4.39
N PRO A 448 -4.15 27.92 -4.81
CA PRO A 448 -4.11 26.45 -4.78
C PRO A 448 -3.29 25.90 -5.96
N PHE A 449 -2.03 26.31 -6.06
CA PHE A 449 -1.07 25.89 -7.07
C PHE A 449 0.25 25.56 -6.38
N ARG A 450 0.87 24.46 -6.79
CA ARG A 450 2.24 24.11 -6.39
C ARG A 450 3.19 24.46 -7.55
N PHE A 451 4.46 24.74 -7.27
CA PHE A 451 5.42 25.21 -8.28
C PHE A 451 6.62 24.30 -8.42
N VAL A 452 7.10 24.14 -9.66
CA VAL A 452 8.41 23.53 -9.94
C VAL A 452 9.48 24.45 -9.38
N GLU A 453 10.36 23.92 -8.53
CA GLU A 453 11.51 24.69 -8.03
C GLU A 453 12.53 24.89 -9.16
N PRO A 454 13.15 26.09 -9.28
CA PRO A 454 14.12 26.37 -10.35
C PRO A 454 15.23 25.31 -10.46
N GLY A 455 15.79 24.85 -9.34
CA GLY A 455 16.81 23.80 -9.31
C GLY A 455 16.32 22.38 -9.65
N ALA A 456 15.01 22.14 -9.69
CA ALA A 456 14.43 20.85 -10.10
C ALA A 456 14.30 20.71 -11.63
N VAL A 457 14.48 21.82 -12.36
CA VAL A 457 14.56 21.84 -13.83
C VAL A 457 15.94 21.36 -14.28
N GLU A 458 16.98 21.71 -13.53
CA GLU A 458 18.35 21.24 -13.75
C GLU A 458 18.44 19.71 -13.57
N GLY A 459 18.80 19.00 -14.63
CA GLY A 459 18.93 17.53 -14.64
C GLY A 459 17.70 16.77 -15.15
N LYS A 460 16.55 17.44 -15.40
CA LYS A 460 15.38 16.84 -16.08
C LYS A 460 15.27 17.20 -17.55
N LEU A 461 15.90 18.29 -17.97
CA LEU A 461 15.95 18.76 -19.36
C LEU A 461 17.39 18.66 -19.90
N GLU A 462 17.53 18.17 -21.13
CA GLU A 462 18.81 18.05 -21.84
C GLU A 462 18.94 19.11 -22.95
N GLY A 463 20.11 19.76 -23.03
CA GLY A 463 20.42 20.73 -24.10
C GLY A 463 19.43 21.89 -24.18
N ASP A 464 19.02 22.26 -25.39
CA ASP A 464 18.15 23.42 -25.66
C ASP A 464 16.66 23.12 -25.37
N GLN A 465 16.31 22.05 -24.64
CA GLN A 465 14.92 21.68 -24.36
C GLN A 465 14.16 22.75 -23.59
N TYR A 466 14.84 23.53 -22.73
CA TYR A 466 14.21 24.64 -22.03
C TYR A 466 13.77 25.76 -22.98
N GLU A 467 14.48 25.97 -24.09
CA GLU A 467 14.14 26.97 -25.12
C GLU A 467 12.76 26.74 -25.72
N LEU A 468 12.32 25.49 -25.79
CA LEU A 468 11.01 25.12 -26.30
C LEU A 468 9.86 25.66 -25.44
N ALA A 469 10.13 26.07 -24.19
CA ALA A 469 9.16 26.75 -23.33
C ALA A 469 8.67 28.06 -23.96
N PHE A 470 9.45 28.66 -24.85
CA PHE A 470 9.19 29.94 -25.50
C PHE A 470 8.83 29.80 -26.99
N SER A 471 8.63 28.57 -27.47
CA SER A 471 8.19 28.29 -28.85
C SER A 471 6.80 28.86 -29.14
N ASP A 472 6.50 29.21 -30.40
CA ASP A 472 5.13 29.58 -30.80
C ASP A 472 4.16 28.39 -30.73
N ASN A 473 4.68 27.17 -30.85
CA ASN A 473 3.91 25.94 -30.87
C ASN A 473 3.56 25.47 -29.45
N PRO A 474 2.27 25.45 -29.07
CA PRO A 474 1.85 25.02 -27.74
C PRO A 474 2.22 23.56 -27.39
N ALA A 475 2.39 22.70 -28.39
CA ALA A 475 2.76 21.30 -28.17
C ALA A 475 4.21 21.16 -27.67
N ASP A 476 5.11 22.01 -28.17
CA ASP A 476 6.52 22.04 -27.76
C ASP A 476 6.63 22.54 -26.32
N ILE A 477 5.91 23.63 -26.02
CA ILE A 477 5.85 24.21 -24.67
C ILE A 477 5.28 23.19 -23.67
N ALA A 478 4.22 22.48 -24.07
CA ALA A 478 3.62 21.44 -23.25
C ALA A 478 4.57 20.26 -23.04
N ALA A 479 5.45 19.95 -23.99
CA ALA A 479 6.48 18.91 -23.83
C ALA A 479 7.49 19.28 -22.73
N VAL A 480 7.90 20.55 -22.65
CA VAL A 480 8.78 21.03 -21.57
C VAL A 480 8.12 20.84 -20.20
N ALA A 481 6.85 21.23 -20.07
CA ALA A 481 6.09 21.06 -18.84
C ALA A 481 6.01 19.58 -18.42
N ARG A 482 5.73 18.67 -19.37
CA ARG A 482 5.69 17.22 -19.09
C ARG A 482 7.04 16.66 -18.65
N ALA A 483 8.14 17.11 -19.26
CA ALA A 483 9.48 16.64 -18.94
C ALA A 483 9.90 16.98 -17.49
N VAL A 484 9.36 18.06 -16.92
CA VAL A 484 9.55 18.42 -15.50
C VAL A 484 8.39 18.00 -14.60
N GLU A 485 7.48 17.14 -15.09
CA GLU A 485 6.29 16.65 -14.37
C GLU A 485 5.33 17.75 -13.90
N ALA A 486 5.28 18.88 -14.62
CA ALA A 486 4.32 19.95 -14.36
C ALA A 486 2.98 19.69 -15.07
N ASP A 487 1.87 19.95 -14.39
CA ASP A 487 0.52 19.91 -14.96
C ASP A 487 0.25 21.16 -15.83
N LEU A 488 0.88 22.28 -15.49
CA LEU A 488 0.75 23.58 -16.15
C LEU A 488 2.11 24.20 -16.45
N ILE A 489 2.18 25.01 -17.50
CA ILE A 489 3.31 25.92 -17.74
C ILE A 489 2.77 27.33 -17.98
N LEU A 490 3.22 28.27 -17.15
CA LEU A 490 3.10 29.70 -17.37
C LEU A 490 4.35 30.14 -18.14
N THR A 491 4.19 30.40 -19.44
CA THR A 491 5.28 30.87 -20.29
C THR A 491 5.01 32.28 -20.82
N GLY A 492 6.06 33.08 -21.03
CA GLY A 492 5.91 34.42 -21.58
C GLY A 492 7.21 35.14 -21.87
N HIS A 493 7.06 36.30 -22.50
CA HIS A 493 8.14 37.23 -22.78
C HIS A 493 7.86 38.57 -22.11
N PHE A 494 8.92 39.26 -21.69
CA PHE A 494 8.82 40.65 -21.28
C PHE A 494 9.85 41.53 -21.98
N THR A 495 9.50 42.81 -22.05
CA THR A 495 10.41 43.90 -22.42
C THR A 495 10.34 44.97 -21.37
N THR A 496 11.44 45.69 -21.20
CA THR A 496 11.47 46.92 -20.40
C THR A 496 12.04 48.06 -21.23
N GLU A 497 11.33 49.19 -21.28
CA GLU A 497 11.74 50.35 -22.05
C GLU A 497 11.88 51.57 -21.16
N ASP A 498 12.96 52.34 -21.35
CA ASP A 498 13.11 53.67 -20.76
C ASP A 498 12.15 54.63 -21.47
N THR A 499 11.18 55.15 -20.72
CA THR A 499 10.19 56.11 -21.23
C THR A 499 10.63 57.56 -21.08
N GLY A 500 11.86 57.79 -20.62
CA GLY A 500 12.49 59.08 -20.48
C GLY A 500 12.29 59.72 -19.10
N MET A 501 12.55 61.02 -19.06
CA MET A 501 12.48 61.83 -17.83
C MET A 501 11.04 61.91 -17.33
N ALA A 502 10.84 61.52 -16.07
CA ALA A 502 9.51 61.56 -15.47
C ALA A 502 9.07 62.98 -15.09
N ASP A 503 10.02 63.87 -14.78
CA ASP A 503 9.75 65.23 -14.29
C ASP A 503 11.00 66.14 -14.47
N GLU A 504 10.93 67.15 -15.35
CA GLU A 504 12.02 68.12 -15.57
C GLU A 504 12.16 69.12 -14.39
N ASP A 505 11.07 69.45 -13.70
CA ASP A 505 11.05 70.41 -12.59
C ASP A 505 11.75 69.83 -11.34
N MET A 506 11.66 68.51 -11.14
CA MET A 506 12.36 67.77 -10.07
C MET A 506 13.89 67.74 -10.25
N LYS A 507 14.41 67.84 -11.48
CA LYS A 507 15.85 67.81 -11.76
C LYS A 507 16.57 69.06 -11.26
N GLU A 508 15.92 70.22 -11.35
CA GLU A 508 16.41 71.47 -10.76
C GLU A 508 16.44 71.42 -9.22
N LEU A 509 15.53 70.67 -8.60
CA LEU A 509 15.37 70.62 -7.14
C LEU A 509 16.26 69.57 -6.45
N LEU A 510 16.45 68.40 -7.06
CA LEU A 510 17.19 67.26 -6.48
C LEU A 510 18.60 67.09 -7.05
N GLY A 511 18.97 67.84 -8.10
CA GLY A 511 20.29 67.75 -8.75
C GLY A 511 20.54 66.43 -9.50
N THR A 512 19.54 65.56 -9.62
CA THR A 512 19.63 64.25 -10.29
C THR A 512 18.35 64.00 -11.09
N THR A 513 18.45 63.18 -12.14
CA THR A 513 17.33 62.90 -13.03
C THR A 513 16.51 61.72 -12.50
N ILE A 514 15.20 61.89 -12.38
CA ILE A 514 14.26 60.80 -12.13
C ILE A 514 13.93 60.12 -13.46
N GLN A 515 14.12 58.81 -13.53
CA GLN A 515 13.84 58.01 -14.74
C GLN A 515 12.59 57.16 -14.57
N SER A 516 11.83 57.02 -15.65
CA SER A 516 10.62 56.22 -15.73
C SER A 516 10.83 55.05 -16.69
N TYR A 517 10.60 53.83 -16.21
CA TYR A 517 10.62 52.62 -17.02
C TYR A 517 9.21 52.05 -17.15
N GLN A 518 8.92 51.51 -18.33
CA GLN A 518 7.74 50.69 -18.58
C GLN A 518 8.13 49.24 -18.82
N ALA A 519 7.41 48.33 -18.19
CA ALA A 519 7.54 46.89 -18.42
C ALA A 519 6.29 46.37 -19.14
N HIS A 520 6.50 45.61 -20.20
CA HIS A 520 5.47 44.91 -20.95
C HIS A 520 5.68 43.41 -20.78
N LEU A 521 4.70 42.70 -20.24
CA LEU A 521 4.77 41.27 -19.98
C LEU A 521 3.62 40.55 -20.69
N ASN A 522 3.97 39.68 -21.64
CA ASN A 522 3.05 38.84 -22.41
C ASN A 522 3.19 37.40 -21.94
N ALA A 523 2.16 36.84 -21.30
CA ALA A 523 2.24 35.47 -20.78
C ALA A 523 0.98 34.67 -21.07
N ARG A 524 1.16 33.35 -21.17
CA ARG A 524 0.10 32.36 -21.35
C ARG A 524 0.32 31.17 -20.41
N VAL A 525 -0.78 30.58 -19.97
CA VAL A 525 -0.80 29.34 -19.21
C VAL A 525 -1.32 28.24 -20.12
N ILE A 526 -0.53 27.18 -20.26
CA ILE A 526 -0.80 26.04 -21.14
C ILE A 526 -0.99 24.79 -20.29
N TYR A 527 -1.97 23.97 -20.65
CA TYR A 527 -2.17 22.65 -20.06
C TYR A 527 -1.17 21.65 -20.65
N ALA A 528 -0.31 21.06 -19.81
CA ALA A 528 0.78 20.21 -20.25
C ALA A 528 0.31 18.95 -20.99
N ASN A 529 -0.87 18.40 -20.69
CA ASN A 529 -1.32 17.17 -21.35
C ASN A 529 -1.79 17.41 -22.80
N SER A 530 -2.50 18.51 -23.07
CA SER A 530 -3.12 18.76 -24.39
C SER A 530 -2.47 19.86 -25.22
N GLY A 531 -1.61 20.69 -24.62
CA GLY A 531 -1.14 21.93 -25.25
C GLY A 531 -2.21 23.02 -25.35
N GLU A 532 -3.35 22.85 -24.68
CA GLU A 532 -4.43 23.84 -24.68
C GLU A 532 -4.02 25.10 -23.92
N ILE A 533 -4.22 26.26 -24.55
CA ILE A 533 -4.00 27.57 -23.91
C ILE A 533 -5.18 27.86 -23.00
N ILE A 534 -4.99 27.66 -21.69
CA ILE A 534 -6.02 27.91 -20.67
C ILE A 534 -6.34 29.40 -20.58
N GLN A 535 -5.29 30.23 -20.62
CA GLN A 535 -5.42 31.68 -20.52
C GLN A 535 -4.16 32.38 -21.05
N ALA A 536 -4.35 33.49 -21.76
CA ALA A 536 -3.27 34.40 -22.15
C ALA A 536 -3.59 35.83 -21.71
N LYS A 537 -2.56 36.57 -21.29
CA LYS A 537 -2.68 37.97 -20.83
C LYS A 537 -1.42 38.76 -21.12
N THR A 538 -1.66 40.02 -21.45
CA THR A 538 -0.65 41.07 -21.53
C THR A 538 -0.87 42.06 -20.40
N VAL A 539 0.22 42.44 -19.74
CA VAL A 539 0.23 43.43 -18.68
C VAL A 539 1.30 44.47 -18.99
N GLN A 540 0.93 45.73 -18.79
CA GLN A 540 1.86 46.86 -18.83
C GLN A 540 1.80 47.60 -17.50
N THR A 541 2.98 47.97 -16.99
CA THR A 541 3.17 48.76 -15.77
C THR A 541 4.35 49.71 -15.93
N ALA A 542 4.32 50.80 -15.16
CA ALA A 542 5.40 51.76 -15.10
C ALA A 542 5.91 51.91 -13.66
N ALA A 543 7.18 52.23 -13.51
CA ALA A 543 7.75 52.68 -12.25
C ALA A 543 8.80 53.76 -12.48
N THR A 544 8.99 54.57 -11.46
CA THR A 544 9.80 55.78 -11.54
C THR A 544 10.72 55.81 -10.32
N HIS A 545 12.02 55.99 -10.55
CA HIS A 545 13.03 55.99 -9.48
C HIS A 545 14.22 56.90 -9.85
N LEU A 546 14.97 57.34 -8.84
CA LEU A 546 16.24 58.07 -8.99
C LEU A 546 17.38 57.19 -9.55
N ASN A 547 17.19 55.86 -9.51
CA ASN A 547 18.16 54.87 -9.99
C ASN A 547 17.49 54.10 -11.14
N PRO A 548 18.04 54.17 -12.37
CA PRO A 548 17.52 53.49 -13.57
C PRO A 548 17.15 52.03 -13.32
N THR A 549 18.09 51.26 -12.75
CA THR A 549 17.98 49.83 -12.50
C THR A 549 16.86 49.52 -11.50
N MET A 550 16.68 50.38 -10.49
CA MET A 550 15.57 50.24 -9.55
C MET A 550 14.22 50.59 -10.17
N ALA A 551 14.16 51.58 -11.07
CA ALA A 551 12.93 51.89 -11.81
C ALA A 551 12.52 50.73 -12.72
N GLN A 552 13.48 50.18 -13.47
CA GLN A 552 13.30 49.02 -14.33
C GLN A 552 12.80 47.80 -13.53
N ARG A 553 13.50 47.43 -12.45
CA ARG A 553 13.13 46.32 -11.57
C ARG A 553 11.73 46.51 -10.96
N GLN A 554 11.42 47.70 -10.46
CA GLN A 554 10.09 47.98 -9.89
C GLN A 554 8.98 47.94 -10.95
N ALA A 555 9.25 48.36 -12.19
CA ALA A 555 8.29 48.28 -13.28
C ALA A 555 7.99 46.81 -13.61
N LEU A 556 9.01 45.96 -13.68
CA LEU A 556 8.90 44.52 -13.93
C LEU A 556 8.22 43.77 -12.77
N GLU A 557 8.61 44.01 -11.52
CA GLU A 557 7.97 43.41 -10.34
C GLU A 557 6.48 43.76 -10.29
N LYS A 558 6.11 45.01 -10.60
CA LYS A 558 4.70 45.43 -10.71
C LYS A 558 3.98 44.70 -11.84
N ALA A 559 4.64 44.48 -12.98
CA ALA A 559 4.06 43.73 -14.11
C ALA A 559 3.76 42.29 -13.70
N CYS A 560 4.75 41.61 -13.10
CA CYS A 560 4.66 40.25 -12.58
C CYS A 560 3.54 40.12 -11.56
N GLN A 561 3.48 41.02 -10.57
CA GLN A 561 2.44 40.99 -9.54
C GLN A 561 1.03 41.17 -10.13
N LYS A 562 0.88 42.13 -11.05
CA LYS A 562 -0.40 42.41 -11.72
C LYS A 562 -0.82 41.23 -12.61
N LEU A 563 0.12 40.59 -13.30
CA LEU A 563 -0.12 39.37 -14.08
C LEU A 563 -0.58 38.22 -13.18
N SER A 564 0.14 37.93 -12.10
CA SER A 564 -0.22 36.89 -11.12
C SER A 564 -1.59 37.13 -10.50
N ASP A 565 -1.93 38.37 -10.16
CA ASP A 565 -3.26 38.71 -9.62
C ASP A 565 -4.39 38.50 -10.65
N VAL A 566 -4.11 38.70 -11.94
CA VAL A 566 -5.07 38.41 -13.01
C VAL A 566 -5.24 36.89 -13.17
N PHE A 567 -4.14 36.14 -13.29
CA PHE A 567 -4.22 34.68 -13.43
C PHE A 567 -4.83 34.03 -12.19
N ARG A 568 -4.39 34.34 -10.98
CA ARG A 568 -4.94 33.76 -9.74
C ARG A 568 -6.46 33.84 -9.65
N ARG A 569 -7.07 34.97 -10.06
CA ARG A 569 -8.52 35.19 -9.97
C ARG A 569 -9.33 34.29 -10.89
N THR A 570 -8.77 33.89 -12.03
CA THR A 570 -9.50 33.20 -13.10
C THR A 570 -9.02 31.78 -13.33
N LEU A 571 -7.74 31.50 -13.08
CA LEU A 571 -7.08 30.25 -13.42
C LEU A 571 -7.62 29.09 -12.59
N LYS A 572 -7.83 29.23 -11.28
CA LYS A 572 -8.42 28.16 -10.45
C LYS A 572 -9.81 27.77 -10.95
N LYS A 573 -10.68 28.75 -11.23
CA LYS A 573 -12.02 28.47 -11.79
C LYS A 573 -11.96 27.75 -13.13
N LYS A 574 -11.04 28.17 -14.01
CA LYS A 574 -10.84 27.53 -15.32
C LYS A 574 -10.28 26.13 -15.18
N TRP A 575 -9.35 25.94 -14.26
CA TRP A 575 -8.78 24.65 -13.89
C TRP A 575 -9.85 23.72 -13.35
N ASP A 576 -10.69 24.18 -12.43
CA ASP A 576 -11.78 23.40 -11.86
C ASP A 576 -12.79 22.96 -12.93
N VAL A 577 -13.11 23.83 -13.90
CA VAL A 577 -13.93 23.46 -15.07
C VAL A 577 -13.22 22.43 -15.95
N LEU A 578 -11.94 22.62 -16.24
CA LEU A 578 -11.13 21.71 -17.06
C LEU A 578 -11.00 20.31 -16.41
N MET A 579 -10.83 20.26 -15.09
CA MET A 579 -10.73 19.02 -14.32
C MET A 579 -12.10 18.37 -14.11
N ALA A 580 -13.18 19.16 -13.99
CA ALA A 580 -14.55 18.64 -13.98
C ALA A 580 -14.89 17.91 -15.30
N GLU A 581 -14.24 18.27 -16.40
CA GLU A 581 -14.38 17.59 -17.70
C GLU A 581 -13.42 16.40 -17.91
N ARG A 582 -12.42 16.18 -17.02
CA ARG A 582 -11.37 15.16 -17.20
C ARG A 582 -10.89 14.59 -15.86
N PRO A 583 -11.44 13.46 -15.39
CA PRO A 583 -10.93 12.80 -14.20
C PRO A 583 -9.53 12.21 -14.45
N SER A 584 -8.64 12.34 -13.48
CA SER A 584 -7.44 11.50 -13.40
C SER A 584 -7.82 10.14 -12.81
N GLY A 585 -7.01 9.12 -13.06
CA GLY A 585 -7.27 7.81 -12.53
C GLY A 585 -6.01 7.02 -12.26
N MET A 586 -6.19 5.94 -11.51
CA MET A 586 -5.15 4.96 -11.24
C MET A 586 -5.54 3.62 -11.83
N ILE A 587 -4.60 2.97 -12.52
CA ILE A 587 -4.69 1.58 -12.92
C ILE A 587 -3.83 0.77 -11.96
N VAL A 588 -4.44 -0.23 -11.33
CA VAL A 588 -3.73 -1.25 -10.56
C VAL A 588 -3.86 -2.55 -11.31
N ALA A 589 -2.72 -3.13 -11.69
CA ALA A 589 -2.65 -4.43 -12.33
C ALA A 589 -1.95 -5.44 -11.41
N GLU A 590 -2.61 -6.54 -11.09
CA GLU A 590 -2.14 -7.59 -10.19
C GLU A 590 -1.70 -8.82 -10.99
N ASN A 591 -0.80 -9.63 -10.43
CA ASN A 591 -0.21 -10.83 -11.07
C ASN A 591 0.66 -10.54 -12.31
N VAL A 592 1.40 -9.43 -12.26
CA VAL A 592 2.48 -9.09 -13.20
C VAL A 592 3.79 -9.57 -12.57
N ASP A 593 4.24 -10.78 -12.90
CA ASP A 593 5.36 -11.46 -12.22
C ASP A 593 6.75 -11.16 -12.83
N ASP A 594 6.81 -10.43 -13.95
CA ASP A 594 8.06 -10.04 -14.59
C ASP A 594 7.95 -8.71 -15.36
N TYR A 595 9.12 -8.11 -15.65
CA TYR A 595 9.22 -6.84 -16.38
C TYR A 595 8.79 -6.95 -17.86
N GLN A 596 8.77 -8.13 -18.46
CA GLN A 596 8.29 -8.32 -19.84
C GLN A 596 6.76 -8.30 -19.91
N LYS A 597 6.07 -8.88 -18.93
CA LYS A 597 4.62 -8.75 -18.75
C LYS A 597 4.24 -7.31 -18.42
N LEU A 598 5.02 -6.63 -17.59
CA LEU A 598 4.84 -5.21 -17.31
C LEU A 598 4.87 -4.37 -18.59
N GLY A 599 5.91 -4.52 -19.41
CA GLY A 599 6.03 -3.76 -20.67
C GLY A 599 4.91 -4.06 -21.66
N ARG A 600 4.50 -5.33 -21.81
CA ARG A 600 3.35 -5.70 -22.65
C ARG A 600 2.04 -5.09 -22.14
N LEU A 601 1.85 -5.07 -20.83
CA LEU A 601 0.67 -4.47 -20.21
C LEU A 601 0.63 -2.96 -20.41
N GLU A 602 1.76 -2.28 -20.23
CA GLU A 602 1.88 -0.84 -20.47
C GLU A 602 1.52 -0.47 -21.91
N GLU A 603 2.07 -1.20 -22.89
CA GLU A 603 1.76 -1.01 -24.31
C GLU A 603 0.28 -1.27 -24.61
N ALA A 604 -0.30 -2.33 -24.03
CA ALA A 604 -1.72 -2.65 -24.19
C ALA A 604 -2.62 -1.54 -23.62
N LEU A 605 -2.32 -1.04 -22.41
CA LEU A 605 -3.08 0.02 -21.75
C LEU A 605 -2.95 1.36 -22.47
N ALA A 606 -1.78 1.67 -23.03
CA ALA A 606 -1.58 2.84 -23.89
C ALA A 606 -2.44 2.76 -25.17
N GLY A 607 -2.72 1.56 -25.67
CA GLY A 607 -3.64 1.32 -26.78
C GLY A 607 -5.11 1.70 -26.54
N LEU A 608 -5.48 2.08 -25.31
CA LEU A 608 -6.83 2.56 -24.96
C LEU A 608 -7.09 4.02 -25.33
N GLU A 609 -6.19 4.69 -26.07
CA GLU A 609 -6.43 6.03 -26.60
C GLU A 609 -7.77 6.16 -27.37
N PRO A 610 -8.47 7.32 -27.28
CA PRO A 610 -8.13 8.52 -26.51
C PRO A 610 -8.62 8.45 -25.05
N MET A 611 -9.12 7.30 -24.59
CA MET A 611 -9.72 7.15 -23.26
C MET A 611 -8.70 7.29 -22.14
N VAL A 612 -7.52 6.68 -22.34
CA VAL A 612 -6.37 6.74 -21.44
C VAL A 612 -5.33 7.59 -22.15
N THR A 613 -4.88 8.67 -21.52
CA THR A 613 -3.79 9.53 -22.01
C THR A 613 -2.82 9.83 -20.88
N GLY A 614 -1.56 10.12 -21.20
CA GLY A 614 -0.54 10.36 -20.18
C GLY A 614 -0.37 9.19 -19.21
N LEU A 615 -0.45 7.96 -19.72
CA LEU A 615 -0.17 6.76 -18.94
C LEU A 615 1.27 6.87 -18.43
N SER A 616 1.45 6.85 -17.12
CA SER A 616 2.76 6.87 -16.49
C SER A 616 2.83 5.77 -15.46
N TRP A 617 3.86 4.95 -15.57
CA TRP A 617 4.19 3.97 -14.56
C TRP A 617 4.57 4.67 -13.24
N GLN A 618 4.06 4.14 -12.11
CA GLN A 618 4.25 4.70 -10.77
C GLN A 618 5.06 3.75 -9.88
N SER A 619 4.72 2.46 -9.89
CA SER A 619 5.42 1.44 -9.13
C SER A 619 5.23 0.03 -9.73
N PHE A 620 6.18 -0.86 -9.43
CA PHE A 620 6.13 -2.28 -9.75
C PHE A 620 6.74 -3.06 -8.61
N GLU A 621 5.88 -3.52 -7.69
CA GLU A 621 6.28 -4.16 -6.43
C GLU A 621 5.28 -5.27 -6.10
N GLY A 622 5.76 -6.43 -5.65
CA GLY A 622 4.86 -7.49 -5.17
C GLY A 622 3.95 -8.13 -6.23
N ASN A 623 4.42 -8.26 -7.47
CA ASN A 623 3.61 -8.68 -8.62
C ASN A 623 2.46 -7.72 -8.99
N SER A 624 2.50 -6.49 -8.49
CA SER A 624 1.53 -5.44 -8.84
C SER A 624 2.19 -4.28 -9.54
N ALA A 625 1.60 -3.85 -10.65
CA ALA A 625 1.99 -2.67 -11.41
C ALA A 625 0.95 -1.56 -11.23
N VAL A 626 1.40 -0.36 -10.91
CA VAL A 626 0.53 0.81 -10.76
C VAL A 626 0.85 1.83 -11.84
N PHE A 627 -0.18 2.30 -12.53
CA PHE A 627 -0.09 3.36 -13.53
C PHE A 627 -1.04 4.50 -13.16
N SER A 628 -0.61 5.74 -13.38
CA SER A 628 -1.50 6.89 -13.41
C SER A 628 -1.94 7.15 -14.84
N PHE A 629 -3.16 7.65 -15.04
CA PHE A 629 -3.64 8.08 -16.34
C PHE A 629 -4.59 9.26 -16.26
N ASN A 630 -4.73 9.96 -17.37
CA ASN A 630 -5.78 10.94 -17.60
C ASN A 630 -6.93 10.28 -18.37
N ALA A 631 -8.16 10.39 -17.85
CA ALA A 631 -9.34 9.74 -18.43
C ALA A 631 -10.17 10.71 -19.29
N THR A 632 -10.66 10.25 -20.44
CA THR A 632 -11.72 10.92 -21.21
C THR A 632 -13.07 10.21 -21.04
N GLY A 633 -13.63 10.30 -19.82
CA GLY A 633 -14.90 9.68 -19.43
C GLY A 633 -14.79 8.93 -18.09
N GLY A 634 -15.89 8.31 -17.67
CA GLY A 634 -15.93 7.53 -16.43
C GLY A 634 -15.91 6.01 -16.67
N ALA A 635 -15.98 5.26 -15.57
CA ALA A 635 -15.93 3.80 -15.55
C ALA A 635 -16.87 3.09 -16.54
N GLU A 636 -18.10 3.58 -16.70
CA GLU A 636 -19.08 3.00 -17.62
C GLU A 636 -18.62 3.04 -19.09
N ARG A 637 -18.04 4.16 -19.51
CA ARG A 637 -17.50 4.32 -20.86
C ARG A 637 -16.29 3.43 -21.08
N ALA A 638 -15.45 3.29 -20.06
CA ALA A 638 -14.29 2.40 -20.11
C ALA A 638 -14.68 0.92 -20.21
N ALA A 639 -15.69 0.50 -19.45
CA ALA A 639 -16.23 -0.84 -19.54
C ALA A 639 -16.79 -1.15 -20.94
N ALA A 640 -17.49 -0.19 -21.57
CA ALA A 640 -18.00 -0.36 -22.93
C ALA A 640 -16.87 -0.52 -23.94
N LEU A 641 -15.84 0.33 -23.87
CA LEU A 641 -14.69 0.28 -24.78
C LEU A 641 -13.90 -1.02 -24.65
N LEU A 642 -13.66 -1.49 -23.42
CA LEU A 642 -12.97 -2.75 -23.15
C LEU A 642 -13.73 -3.96 -23.69
N LYS A 643 -15.06 -3.95 -23.62
CA LYS A 643 -15.92 -5.00 -24.20
C LYS A 643 -15.92 -4.99 -25.73
N GLU A 644 -15.79 -3.81 -26.34
CA GLU A 644 -15.83 -3.64 -27.80
C GLU A 644 -14.47 -3.91 -28.45
N LYS A 645 -13.40 -3.31 -27.92
CA LYS A 645 -12.06 -3.31 -28.54
C LYS A 645 -11.08 -4.29 -27.92
N GLY A 646 -11.31 -4.71 -26.68
CA GLY A 646 -10.33 -5.49 -25.92
C GLY A 646 -9.03 -4.72 -25.66
N LEU A 647 -7.95 -5.45 -25.43
CA LEU A 647 -6.60 -4.93 -25.19
C LEU A 647 -5.61 -5.71 -26.04
N ALA A 648 -4.69 -4.99 -26.70
CA ALA A 648 -3.72 -5.63 -27.59
C ALA A 648 -2.84 -6.62 -26.80
N GLY A 649 -2.64 -7.82 -27.35
CA GLY A 649 -1.79 -8.83 -26.72
C GLY A 649 -2.42 -9.61 -25.55
N PHE A 650 -3.67 -9.29 -25.16
CA PHE A 650 -4.38 -9.94 -24.06
C PHE A 650 -5.81 -10.32 -24.42
N LYS A 651 -6.32 -11.42 -23.85
CA LYS A 651 -7.77 -11.68 -23.88
C LYS A 651 -8.43 -11.02 -22.67
N VAL A 652 -9.36 -10.08 -22.93
CA VAL A 652 -10.10 -9.36 -21.89
C VAL A 652 -11.32 -10.16 -21.43
N GLY A 653 -11.48 -10.35 -20.12
CA GLY A 653 -12.62 -11.05 -19.51
C GLY A 653 -13.17 -10.35 -18.27
N GLY A 654 -14.41 -10.66 -17.89
CA GLY A 654 -15.00 -10.22 -16.61
C GLY A 654 -15.11 -8.70 -16.39
N VAL A 655 -15.30 -7.92 -17.45
CA VAL A 655 -15.41 -6.46 -17.38
C VAL A 655 -16.64 -6.02 -16.57
N LYS A 656 -16.41 -5.41 -15.40
CA LYS A 656 -17.43 -4.92 -14.47
C LYS A 656 -17.21 -3.44 -14.17
N ALA A 657 -18.23 -2.61 -14.41
CA ALA A 657 -18.26 -1.23 -13.97
C ALA A 657 -18.90 -1.12 -12.58
N SER A 658 -18.40 -0.20 -11.76
CA SER A 658 -18.91 0.19 -10.45
C SER A 658 -18.68 1.69 -10.26
N GLU A 659 -19.23 2.28 -9.19
CA GLU A 659 -19.23 3.72 -8.93
C GLU A 659 -17.80 4.32 -8.97
N GLY A 660 -17.41 4.87 -10.13
CA GLY A 660 -16.07 5.44 -10.35
C GLY A 660 -14.94 4.45 -10.66
N ALA A 661 -15.21 3.16 -10.90
CA ALA A 661 -14.16 2.19 -11.24
C ALA A 661 -14.60 1.11 -12.25
N VAL A 662 -13.67 0.66 -13.11
CA VAL A 662 -13.83 -0.54 -13.94
C VAL A 662 -12.80 -1.59 -13.57
N SER A 663 -13.23 -2.83 -13.41
CA SER A 663 -12.36 -3.99 -13.17
C SER A 663 -12.51 -5.03 -14.27
N PHE A 664 -11.43 -5.64 -14.70
CA PHE A 664 -11.40 -6.69 -15.74
C PHE A 664 -10.17 -7.59 -15.59
N TRP A 665 -10.14 -8.69 -16.31
CA TRP A 665 -9.06 -9.68 -16.29
C TRP A 665 -8.42 -9.80 -17.66
N LEU A 666 -7.12 -10.10 -17.68
CA LEU A 666 -6.32 -10.33 -18.88
C LEU A 666 -5.68 -11.72 -18.82
N LYS A 667 -5.83 -12.49 -19.90
CA LYS A 667 -5.16 -13.77 -20.14
C LYS A 667 -4.10 -13.63 -21.21
#